data_AF-A0A329UWD4-F1
#
_entry.id   AF-A0A329UWD4-F1
#
_cell.length_a   1.000
_cell.length_b   1.000
_cell.length_c   1.000
_cell.angle_alpha   90.00
_cell.angle_beta   90.00
_cell.angle_gamma   90.00
#
_symmetry.space_group_name_H-M   'P 1'
#
loop_
_entity.id
_entity.type
_entity.pdbx_description
1 polymer ?
#
loop_
_entity_poly.entity_id
_entity_poly.type
_entity_poly.pdbx_seq_one_letter_code
_entity_poly.pdbx_strand_id
1 'polypeptide(L)'
;MKTKGKAWQLVVTALLIVVFVYTAFFGVAAKYGDVTTTYIKGAKDIRFGVDIKGGVNVTFVPSDSYDATDEQLDAARLVIENRLVALNVTDYELYVDNNSDSLILEFPWQSGETDFDPESAIQEIGTTAYLTFREGASKDGELILDGSMVESASAQYGAVSNGGSSEYYVALKFTTEGAKAFGDATTKLAADKGSISIWLDDENVSTATVNTAITDGQAIITSSASNPFTQDAVVKMARQINSGALPFALSVDSYSTVSPSLGENSLGAMVLAGLIAFALIVVFMTVLYRLPGFLACIALAGQVAATLAFVSGYFPVFESFTLTLPGIAGIILAIGMGVDANVITAERIKEELKNGKSLDGALKSGFARGLTPIIDGNVTIVIVAIVLMGAFGPSDGLFAKALHFVFFAFGPSTAGTIYAFGYTLLTGVLLNFVFGVFATRVMIRGAAAIKALRNPWLYGAAKPGQEKAEKKPVNFVALRKKFLTFSACLMAVILLCAAVFGVHLDTEFTGGAMVTLSYEGSFDQAAVQKTAAAALENTGLTLQTGENVATGDQTLKISMPGTETVTTEQVENLLDSLNENYPDNQFAQLSLSNVSAAMGTKFLQKSLVAVVFALVLILLYIALRFKNIGGLTGGMMAVLALVNDLMVVFGTFVLLRTALDGNFIAAMLTILGYSINDTVVVYDRIRENRALMGKKGSFEELVNQSVNQSARRTLITTITTVMALGVMCIVAKLYGLDSIFTFAFPLMMGMISGVYTSLCVSTSAWVLWSERSKKKN
;
A
#
# COMPACT_ATOMS: atom_id res chain seq x y z
N MET A 1 10.33 23.55 32.29
CA MET A 1 9.00 23.63 32.95
C MET A 1 9.04 22.89 34.30
N LYS A 2 8.71 23.57 35.41
CA LYS A 2 8.97 23.18 36.82
C LYS A 2 7.71 22.78 37.64
N THR A 3 6.54 22.60 37.04
CA THR A 3 5.29 22.40 37.80
C THR A 3 4.95 20.91 38.00
N LYS A 4 4.69 20.51 39.25
CA LYS A 4 4.09 19.20 39.59
C LYS A 4 2.78 19.01 38.81
N GLY A 5 2.50 17.78 38.37
CA GLY A 5 1.26 17.46 37.67
C GLY A 5 0.04 17.79 38.53
N LYS A 6 -1.04 18.27 37.92
CA LYS A 6 -2.32 18.52 38.60
C LYS A 6 -3.29 17.38 38.27
N ALA A 7 -4.12 16.96 39.23
CA ALA A 7 -5.04 15.85 39.05
C ALA A 7 -5.98 16.00 37.84
N TRP A 8 -6.41 17.23 37.54
CA TRP A 8 -7.27 17.52 36.37
C TRP A 8 -6.62 17.15 35.04
N GLN A 9 -5.28 17.12 34.95
CA GLN A 9 -4.57 16.79 33.71
C GLN A 9 -4.85 15.36 33.25
N LEU A 10 -5.02 14.43 34.19
CA LEU A 10 -5.43 13.05 33.86
C LEU A 10 -6.81 13.07 33.20
N VAL A 11 -7.80 13.63 33.91
CA VAL A 11 -9.20 13.58 33.51
C VAL A 11 -9.41 14.30 32.19
N VAL A 12 -8.90 15.52 32.05
CA VAL A 12 -9.05 16.32 30.83
C VAL A 12 -8.37 15.64 29.64
N THR A 13 -7.16 15.11 29.79
CA THR A 13 -6.48 14.43 28.68
C THR A 13 -7.23 13.17 28.25
N ALA A 14 -7.69 12.35 29.20
CA ALA A 14 -8.47 11.16 28.90
C ALA A 14 -9.81 11.51 28.23
N LEU A 15 -10.51 12.54 28.70
CA LEU A 15 -11.77 13.00 28.10
C LEU A 15 -11.57 13.53 26.68
N LEU A 16 -10.52 14.32 26.45
CA LEU A 16 -10.16 14.80 25.12
C LEU A 16 -9.85 13.66 24.16
N ILE A 17 -9.13 12.63 24.62
CA ILE A 17 -8.88 11.43 23.81
C ILE A 17 -10.19 10.71 23.49
N VAL A 18 -11.08 10.51 24.47
CA VAL A 18 -12.36 9.83 24.24
C VAL A 18 -13.24 10.61 23.26
N VAL A 19 -13.32 11.94 23.41
CA VAL A 19 -14.06 12.81 22.49
C VAL A 19 -13.45 12.74 21.10
N PHE A 20 -12.12 12.82 20.99
CA PHE A 20 -11.43 12.74 19.71
C PHE A 20 -11.58 11.38 19.02
N VAL A 21 -11.52 10.28 19.78
CA VAL A 21 -11.83 8.94 19.27
C VAL A 21 -13.26 8.90 18.75
N TYR A 22 -14.23 9.40 19.52
CA TYR A 22 -15.62 9.45 19.08
C TYR A 22 -15.79 10.25 17.78
N THR A 23 -15.24 11.45 17.69
CA THR A 23 -15.36 12.29 16.49
C THR A 23 -14.60 11.74 15.29
N ALA A 24 -13.45 11.09 15.50
CA ALA A 24 -12.68 10.48 14.41
C ALA A 24 -13.39 9.23 13.83
N PHE A 25 -14.10 8.46 14.65
CA PHE A 25 -14.84 7.29 14.18
C PHE A 25 -16.19 7.66 13.55
N PHE A 26 -16.98 8.52 14.21
CA PHE A 26 -18.36 8.79 13.80
C PHE A 26 -18.52 10.05 12.93
N GLY A 27 -17.50 10.92 12.89
CA GLY A 27 -17.60 12.22 12.24
C GLY A 27 -18.58 13.15 12.94
N VAL A 28 -18.79 14.32 12.33
CA VAL A 28 -19.85 15.27 12.71
C VAL A 28 -20.52 15.74 11.43
N ALA A 29 -21.78 15.35 11.24
CA ALA A 29 -22.59 15.75 10.11
C ALA A 29 -23.93 16.32 10.58
N ALA A 30 -24.47 17.29 9.86
CA ALA A 30 -25.87 17.71 10.01
C ALA A 30 -26.65 17.33 8.76
N LYS A 31 -27.82 16.75 8.96
CA LYS A 31 -28.77 16.46 7.89
C LYS A 31 -29.83 17.56 7.86
N TYR A 32 -29.99 18.23 6.72
CA TYR A 32 -31.07 19.19 6.48
C TYR A 32 -31.81 18.78 5.20
N GLY A 33 -33.03 18.28 5.36
CA GLY A 33 -33.74 17.61 4.25
C GLY A 33 -33.02 16.31 3.83
N ASP A 34 -32.80 16.14 2.53
CA ASP A 34 -32.05 15.00 1.97
C ASP A 34 -30.54 15.24 1.86
N VAL A 35 -30.08 16.47 2.11
CA VAL A 35 -28.67 16.84 2.04
C VAL A 35 -28.01 16.59 3.39
N THR A 36 -26.98 15.75 3.40
CA THR A 36 -26.12 15.52 4.58
C THR A 36 -24.85 16.34 4.41
N THR A 37 -24.67 17.37 5.24
CA THR A 37 -23.45 18.19 5.25
C THR A 37 -22.51 17.66 6.34
N THR A 38 -21.42 17.03 5.90
CA THR A 38 -20.37 16.54 6.80
C THR A 38 -19.41 17.68 7.14
N TYR A 39 -19.36 18.08 8.41
CA TYR A 39 -18.43 19.10 8.92
C TYR A 39 -17.08 18.51 9.32
N ILE A 40 -17.11 17.29 9.85
CA ILE A 40 -15.93 16.53 10.24
C ILE A 40 -16.11 15.13 9.68
N LYS A 41 -15.20 14.74 8.78
CA LYS A 41 -15.16 13.39 8.21
C LYS A 41 -14.80 12.37 9.29
N GLY A 42 -15.50 11.25 9.30
CA GLY A 42 -15.27 10.11 10.19
C GLY A 42 -14.76 8.88 9.45
N ALA A 43 -14.74 7.73 10.12
CA ALA A 43 -14.28 6.48 9.52
C ALA A 43 -15.14 6.01 8.34
N LYS A 44 -16.39 6.46 8.23
CA LYS A 44 -17.29 6.17 7.10
C LYS A 44 -16.92 6.93 5.82
N ASP A 45 -16.20 8.05 5.97
CA ASP A 45 -15.75 8.88 4.87
C ASP A 45 -14.35 8.46 4.36
N ILE A 46 -13.79 7.37 4.90
CA ILE A 46 -12.54 6.78 4.40
C ILE A 46 -12.79 6.24 3.00
N ARG A 47 -11.93 6.66 2.06
CA ARG A 47 -11.87 6.07 0.74
C ARG A 47 -11.12 4.74 0.83
N PHE A 48 -11.69 3.69 0.28
CA PHE A 48 -11.09 2.35 0.28
C PHE A 48 -10.57 2.03 -1.12
N GLY A 49 -9.40 1.40 -1.17
CA GLY A 49 -8.75 0.99 -2.41
C GLY A 49 -9.47 -0.14 -3.13
N VAL A 50 -9.02 -0.40 -4.36
CA VAL A 50 -9.55 -1.44 -5.24
C VAL A 50 -9.42 -2.86 -4.67
N ASP A 51 -8.48 -3.08 -3.74
CA ASP A 51 -8.30 -4.35 -3.04
C ASP A 51 -9.37 -4.62 -1.97
N ILE A 52 -10.15 -3.62 -1.59
CA ILE A 52 -11.26 -3.73 -0.63
C ILE A 52 -12.61 -3.67 -1.33
N LYS A 53 -12.79 -2.72 -2.27
CA LYS A 53 -14.07 -2.51 -2.95
C LYS A 53 -14.24 -3.33 -4.22
N GLY A 54 -13.17 -3.95 -4.72
CA GLY A 54 -13.09 -4.29 -6.14
C GLY A 54 -12.88 -3.03 -6.97
N GLY A 55 -12.28 -3.16 -8.15
CA GLY A 55 -11.79 -2.02 -8.89
C GLY A 55 -11.01 -2.34 -10.14
N VAL A 56 -10.60 -1.27 -10.79
CA VAL A 56 -9.63 -1.25 -11.87
C VAL A 56 -8.45 -0.39 -11.45
N ASN A 57 -7.24 -0.90 -11.66
CA ASN A 57 -6.01 -0.14 -11.63
C ASN A 57 -5.32 -0.33 -12.98
N VAL A 58 -5.10 0.74 -13.74
CA VAL A 58 -4.50 0.69 -15.08
C VAL A 58 -3.43 1.76 -15.23
N THR A 59 -2.32 1.39 -15.87
CA THR A 59 -1.25 2.30 -16.28
C THR A 59 -1.27 2.41 -17.79
N PHE A 60 -1.60 3.61 -18.28
CA PHE A 60 -1.50 3.97 -19.69
C PHE A 60 -0.13 4.61 -19.97
N VAL A 61 0.45 4.29 -21.12
CA VAL A 61 1.68 4.90 -21.63
C VAL A 61 1.49 5.31 -23.09
N PRO A 62 2.25 6.29 -23.60
CA PRO A 62 2.14 6.70 -24.98
C PRO A 62 2.56 5.54 -25.89
N SER A 63 1.76 5.26 -26.90
CA SER A 63 2.06 4.22 -27.88
C SER A 63 3.33 4.57 -28.66
N ASP A 64 3.99 3.54 -29.21
CA ASP A 64 5.17 3.67 -30.07
C ASP A 64 6.35 4.45 -29.46
N SER A 65 6.45 4.50 -28.12
CA SER A 65 7.45 5.30 -27.41
C SER A 65 7.40 6.78 -27.76
N TYR A 66 6.19 7.32 -27.97
CA TYR A 66 5.97 8.74 -28.15
C TYR A 66 6.43 9.52 -26.91
N ASP A 67 7.33 10.48 -27.11
CA ASP A 67 7.84 11.37 -26.06
C ASP A 67 6.83 12.51 -25.85
N ALA A 68 5.95 12.33 -24.87
CA ALA A 68 4.86 13.26 -24.59
C ALA A 68 5.34 14.41 -23.69
N THR A 69 5.00 15.64 -24.04
CA THR A 69 5.28 16.79 -23.16
C THR A 69 4.34 16.80 -21.95
N ASP A 70 4.78 17.39 -20.83
CA ASP A 70 3.95 17.57 -19.62
C ASP A 70 2.56 18.17 -19.96
N GLU A 71 2.50 19.16 -20.87
CA GLU A 71 1.24 19.78 -21.30
C GLU A 71 0.33 18.79 -22.07
N GLN A 72 0.90 17.90 -22.87
CA GLN A 72 0.14 16.87 -23.58
C GLN A 72 -0.34 15.77 -22.63
N LEU A 73 0.46 15.40 -21.62
CA LEU A 73 0.06 14.46 -20.59
C LEU A 73 -1.10 15.02 -19.74
N ASP A 74 -1.03 16.29 -19.36
CA ASP A 74 -2.13 16.98 -18.67
C ASP A 74 -3.39 17.09 -19.54
N ALA A 75 -3.23 17.32 -20.86
CA ALA A 75 -4.36 17.29 -21.78
C ALA A 75 -4.99 15.88 -21.88
N ALA A 76 -4.16 14.84 -21.99
CA ALA A 76 -4.63 13.45 -21.98
C ALA A 76 -5.35 13.10 -20.67
N ARG A 77 -4.83 13.57 -19.53
CA ARG A 77 -5.45 13.43 -18.22
C ARG A 77 -6.87 14.00 -18.21
N LEU A 78 -7.06 15.25 -18.67
CA LEU A 78 -8.37 15.90 -18.70
C LEU A 78 -9.37 15.16 -19.58
N VAL A 79 -8.93 14.61 -20.73
CA VAL A 79 -9.76 13.78 -21.60
C VAL A 79 -10.20 12.50 -20.87
N ILE A 80 -9.27 11.81 -20.19
CA ILE A 80 -9.58 10.62 -19.39
C ILE A 80 -10.57 10.95 -18.26
N GLU A 81 -10.40 12.07 -17.56
CA GLU A 81 -11.33 12.53 -16.50
C GLU A 81 -12.74 12.74 -17.07
N ASN A 82 -12.87 13.38 -18.23
CA ASN A 82 -14.17 13.55 -18.90
C ASN A 82 -14.79 12.21 -19.30
N ARG A 83 -13.99 11.24 -19.78
CA ARG A 83 -14.47 9.88 -20.10
C ARG A 83 -14.97 9.15 -18.87
N LEU A 84 -14.25 9.23 -17.75
CA LEU A 84 -14.65 8.63 -16.49
C LEU A 84 -15.98 9.18 -16.00
N VAL A 85 -16.14 10.50 -16.02
CA VAL A 85 -17.42 11.15 -15.69
C VAL A 85 -18.54 10.68 -16.61
N ALA A 86 -18.27 10.53 -17.91
CA ALA A 86 -19.25 10.08 -18.88
C ALA A 86 -19.58 8.58 -18.78
N LEU A 87 -18.68 7.78 -18.18
CA LEU A 87 -18.88 6.39 -17.74
C LEU A 87 -19.56 6.32 -16.36
N ASN A 88 -19.94 7.47 -15.77
CA ASN A 88 -20.49 7.57 -14.42
C ASN A 88 -19.51 7.15 -13.30
N VAL A 89 -18.21 7.04 -13.62
CA VAL A 89 -17.14 6.78 -12.66
C VAL A 89 -16.68 8.11 -12.07
N THR A 90 -17.16 8.43 -10.87
CA THR A 90 -16.88 9.71 -10.18
C THR A 90 -15.91 9.58 -9.01
N ASP A 91 -15.73 8.37 -8.48
CA ASP A 91 -14.71 8.04 -7.49
C ASP A 91 -13.52 7.47 -8.27
N TYR A 92 -12.53 8.30 -8.62
CA TYR A 92 -11.33 7.86 -9.33
C TYR A 92 -10.09 8.59 -8.83
N GLU A 93 -8.93 7.98 -9.06
CA GLU A 93 -7.61 8.50 -8.76
C GLU A 93 -6.81 8.44 -10.06
N LEU A 94 -6.52 9.61 -10.62
CA LEU A 94 -5.75 9.72 -11.85
C LEU A 94 -4.49 10.53 -11.56
N TYR A 95 -3.35 9.88 -11.77
CA TYR A 95 -2.02 10.46 -11.57
C TYR A 95 -1.31 10.53 -12.91
N VAL A 96 -0.71 11.68 -13.20
CA VAL A 96 0.21 11.86 -14.33
C VAL A 96 1.64 11.70 -13.80
N ASP A 97 2.45 10.91 -14.49
CA ASP A 97 3.90 10.89 -14.25
C ASP A 97 4.65 11.40 -15.47
N ASN A 98 5.19 12.61 -15.34
CA ASN A 98 6.00 13.27 -16.36
C ASN A 98 7.39 12.65 -16.54
N ASN A 99 7.84 11.71 -15.70
CA ASN A 99 9.16 11.08 -15.86
C ASN A 99 9.14 9.84 -16.77
N SER A 100 7.97 9.26 -17.01
CA SER A 100 7.79 8.07 -17.84
C SER A 100 6.58 8.18 -18.76
N ASP A 101 6.07 9.39 -18.89
CA ASP A 101 4.95 9.76 -19.73
C ASP A 101 3.68 8.92 -19.48
N SER A 102 3.49 8.45 -18.25
CA SER A 102 2.43 7.49 -17.94
C SER A 102 1.26 8.13 -17.19
N LEU A 103 0.05 7.65 -17.46
CA LEU A 103 -1.16 7.99 -16.71
C LEU A 103 -1.63 6.77 -15.92
N ILE A 104 -1.64 6.88 -14.59
CA ILE A 104 -2.04 5.81 -13.68
C ILE A 104 -3.44 6.13 -13.18
N LEU A 105 -4.39 5.26 -13.52
CA LEU A 105 -5.80 5.41 -13.20
C LEU A 105 -6.24 4.27 -12.27
N GLU A 106 -6.79 4.63 -11.12
CA GLU A 106 -7.44 3.72 -10.19
C GLU A 106 -8.89 4.15 -9.95
N PHE A 107 -9.85 3.23 -10.08
CA PHE A 107 -11.24 3.47 -9.69
C PHE A 107 -11.90 2.19 -9.16
N PRO A 108 -12.66 2.28 -8.05
CA PRO A 108 -13.45 1.16 -7.55
C PRO A 108 -14.63 0.86 -8.48
N TRP A 109 -15.14 -0.37 -8.40
CA TRP A 109 -16.40 -0.74 -9.07
C TRP A 109 -17.56 0.10 -8.53
N GLN A 110 -18.52 0.43 -9.40
CA GLN A 110 -19.74 1.12 -8.97
C GLN A 110 -20.56 0.17 -8.08
N SER A 111 -21.05 0.70 -6.95
CA SER A 111 -21.76 -0.11 -5.96
C SER A 111 -23.07 -0.66 -6.53
N GLY A 112 -23.19 -2.00 -6.59
CA GLY A 112 -24.39 -2.70 -7.04
C GLY A 112 -24.43 -3.04 -8.53
N GLU A 113 -23.36 -2.76 -9.28
CA GLU A 113 -23.21 -3.14 -10.68
C GLU A 113 -22.53 -4.52 -10.76
N THR A 114 -23.26 -5.54 -11.25
CA THR A 114 -22.75 -6.92 -11.41
C THR A 114 -22.21 -7.20 -12.81
N ASP A 115 -22.63 -6.39 -13.79
CA ASP A 115 -22.38 -6.60 -15.22
C ASP A 115 -21.33 -5.60 -15.76
N PHE A 116 -20.61 -4.92 -14.86
CA PHE A 116 -19.57 -3.97 -15.26
C PHE A 116 -18.42 -4.74 -15.89
N ASP A 117 -18.12 -4.43 -17.16
CA ASP A 117 -16.93 -4.93 -17.85
C ASP A 117 -15.78 -3.91 -17.68
N PRO A 118 -14.87 -4.13 -16.71
CA PRO A 118 -13.74 -3.23 -16.48
C PRO A 118 -12.80 -3.14 -17.68
N GLU A 119 -12.72 -4.17 -18.52
CA GLU A 119 -11.76 -4.26 -19.60
C GLU A 119 -12.24 -3.46 -20.81
N SER A 120 -13.53 -3.56 -21.15
CA SER A 120 -14.16 -2.65 -22.11
C SER A 120 -14.04 -1.19 -21.69
N ALA A 121 -14.18 -0.90 -20.40
CA ALA A 121 -13.98 0.45 -19.87
C ALA A 121 -12.53 0.93 -20.04
N ILE A 122 -11.53 0.09 -19.72
CA ILE A 122 -10.11 0.40 -19.94
C ILE A 122 -9.83 0.71 -21.42
N GLN A 123 -10.35 -0.11 -22.33
CA GLN A 123 -10.17 0.09 -23.76
C GLN A 123 -10.80 1.40 -24.23
N GLU A 124 -12.05 1.68 -23.82
CA GLU A 124 -12.74 2.93 -24.16
C GLU A 124 -12.03 4.17 -23.60
N ILE A 125 -11.44 4.07 -22.40
CA ILE A 125 -10.65 5.15 -21.82
C ILE A 125 -9.34 5.35 -22.59
N GLY A 126 -8.71 4.27 -23.05
CA GLY A 126 -7.43 4.31 -23.78
C GLY A 126 -7.51 4.69 -25.27
N THR A 127 -8.69 4.63 -25.90
CA THR A 127 -8.82 4.92 -27.36
C THR A 127 -8.47 6.37 -27.72
N THR A 128 -7.77 6.64 -28.80
CA THR A 128 -7.46 8.02 -29.20
C THR A 128 -8.72 8.84 -29.48
N ALA A 129 -9.75 8.23 -30.10
CA ALA A 129 -11.00 8.86 -30.51
C ALA A 129 -10.79 10.09 -31.42
N TYR A 130 -9.82 10.04 -32.32
CA TYR A 130 -9.53 11.10 -33.27
C TYR A 130 -10.57 11.10 -34.41
N LEU A 131 -11.56 11.99 -34.28
CA LEU A 131 -12.62 12.18 -35.25
C LEU A 131 -12.17 13.15 -36.36
N THR A 132 -12.29 12.75 -37.62
CA THR A 132 -12.00 13.61 -38.78
C THR A 132 -13.07 13.50 -39.87
N PHE A 133 -13.37 14.63 -40.50
CA PHE A 133 -14.24 14.73 -41.67
C PHE A 133 -13.37 15.04 -42.88
N ARG A 134 -13.45 14.21 -43.91
CA ARG A 134 -12.57 14.31 -45.08
C ARG A 134 -13.40 14.37 -46.37
N GLU A 135 -12.94 15.16 -47.34
CA GLU A 135 -13.54 15.21 -48.67
C GLU A 135 -13.35 13.85 -49.39
N GLY A 136 -14.41 13.34 -50.01
CA GLY A 136 -14.41 12.07 -50.72
C GLY A 136 -14.67 10.85 -49.83
N ALA A 137 -14.41 9.66 -50.38
CA ALA A 137 -14.60 8.37 -49.69
C ALA A 137 -13.26 7.72 -49.24
N SER A 138 -12.14 8.42 -49.43
CA SER A 138 -10.81 7.89 -49.13
C SER A 138 -10.31 8.41 -47.79
N LYS A 139 -9.50 7.59 -47.12
CA LYS A 139 -8.76 7.99 -45.91
C LYS A 139 -7.87 9.20 -46.21
N ASP A 140 -7.24 9.28 -47.36
CA ASP A 140 -6.33 10.39 -47.70
C ASP A 140 -7.03 11.64 -48.26
N GLY A 141 -8.35 11.77 -48.04
CA GLY A 141 -9.13 12.93 -48.45
C GLY A 141 -8.71 14.22 -47.74
N GLU A 142 -8.99 15.37 -48.37
CA GLU A 142 -8.70 16.69 -47.78
C GLU A 142 -9.49 16.88 -46.47
N LEU A 143 -8.80 17.25 -45.38
CA LEU A 143 -9.41 17.43 -44.06
C LEU A 143 -10.32 18.67 -44.08
N ILE A 144 -11.60 18.48 -43.77
CA ILE A 144 -12.61 19.53 -43.67
C ILE A 144 -12.59 20.13 -42.26
N LEU A 145 -12.76 19.27 -41.26
CA LEU A 145 -12.73 19.61 -39.84
C LEU A 145 -12.42 18.36 -39.02
N ASP A 146 -11.99 18.56 -37.78
CA ASP A 146 -11.73 17.52 -36.80
C ASP A 146 -12.65 17.62 -35.57
N GLY A 147 -12.54 16.64 -34.68
CA GLY A 147 -13.36 16.53 -33.46
C GLY A 147 -13.28 17.74 -32.52
N SER A 148 -12.22 18.56 -32.54
CA SER A 148 -12.12 19.77 -31.73
C SER A 148 -13.16 20.83 -32.09
N MET A 149 -13.73 20.74 -33.30
CA MET A 149 -14.77 21.64 -33.80
C MET A 149 -16.20 21.10 -33.54
N VAL A 150 -16.35 20.03 -32.77
CA VAL A 150 -17.64 19.48 -32.32
C VAL A 150 -17.95 20.01 -30.92
N GLU A 151 -19.13 20.64 -30.76
CA GLU A 151 -19.63 21.16 -29.47
C GLU A 151 -20.28 20.04 -28.64
N SER A 152 -21.05 19.16 -29.28
CA SER A 152 -21.71 18.04 -28.60
C SER A 152 -22.10 16.93 -29.57
N ALA A 153 -22.09 15.69 -29.10
CA ALA A 153 -22.61 14.50 -29.76
C ALA A 153 -23.72 13.84 -28.91
N SER A 154 -24.78 13.35 -29.54
CA SER A 154 -25.86 12.64 -28.84
C SER A 154 -26.31 11.41 -29.62
N ALA A 155 -26.42 10.28 -28.93
CA ALA A 155 -27.00 9.05 -29.48
C ALA A 155 -28.52 9.20 -29.56
N GLN A 156 -29.09 8.92 -30.73
CA GLN A 156 -30.53 9.03 -30.99
C GLN A 156 -31.04 7.82 -31.78
N TYR A 157 -32.34 7.54 -31.66
CA TYR A 157 -33.06 6.54 -32.44
C TYR A 157 -34.24 7.20 -33.13
N GLY A 158 -34.35 7.02 -34.44
CA GLY A 158 -35.45 7.60 -35.20
C GLY A 158 -35.23 7.56 -36.71
N ALA A 159 -36.18 8.12 -37.45
CA ALA A 159 -36.06 8.24 -38.88
C ALA A 159 -35.11 9.38 -39.25
N VAL A 160 -33.98 9.07 -39.89
CA VAL A 160 -32.97 10.06 -40.32
C VAL A 160 -33.37 10.76 -41.62
N SER A 161 -34.34 10.19 -42.35
CA SER A 161 -34.94 10.79 -43.54
C SER A 161 -36.46 10.73 -43.45
N ASN A 162 -37.14 11.69 -44.08
CA ASN A 162 -38.58 11.84 -44.00
C ASN A 162 -39.27 10.62 -44.66
N GLY A 163 -39.88 9.75 -43.85
CA GLY A 163 -40.49 8.48 -44.29
C GLY A 163 -39.57 7.26 -44.32
N GLY A 164 -38.34 7.35 -43.81
CA GLY A 164 -37.40 6.24 -43.69
C GLY A 164 -37.65 5.34 -42.48
N SER A 165 -37.03 4.15 -42.49
CA SER A 165 -36.98 3.26 -41.31
C SER A 165 -36.22 3.93 -40.16
N SER A 166 -36.63 3.64 -38.93
CA SER A 166 -35.91 4.14 -37.75
C SER A 166 -34.61 3.37 -37.54
N GLU A 167 -33.52 4.10 -37.38
CA GLU A 167 -32.18 3.58 -37.15
C GLU A 167 -31.49 4.33 -35.99
N TYR A 168 -30.44 3.73 -35.45
CA TYR A 168 -29.58 4.38 -34.45
C TYR A 168 -28.56 5.28 -35.15
N TYR A 169 -28.41 6.51 -34.68
CA TYR A 169 -27.49 7.49 -35.25
C TYR A 169 -26.88 8.39 -34.18
N VAL A 170 -25.77 9.05 -34.52
CA VAL A 170 -25.14 10.06 -33.67
C VAL A 170 -25.41 11.45 -34.24
N ALA A 171 -26.15 12.28 -33.50
CA ALA A 171 -26.40 13.67 -33.84
C ALA A 171 -25.29 14.55 -33.28
N LEU A 172 -24.68 15.36 -34.14
CA LEU A 172 -23.59 16.28 -33.84
C LEU A 172 -24.06 17.73 -33.92
N LYS A 173 -23.51 18.54 -33.04
CA LYS A 173 -23.59 20.00 -33.09
C LYS A 173 -22.18 20.55 -33.15
N PHE A 174 -21.90 21.39 -34.14
CA PHE A 174 -20.57 21.98 -34.31
C PHE A 174 -20.44 23.31 -33.56
N THR A 175 -19.19 23.68 -33.25
CA THR A 175 -18.86 25.04 -32.81
C THR A 175 -19.08 26.04 -33.94
N THR A 176 -19.03 27.34 -33.65
CA THR A 176 -19.20 28.38 -34.67
C THR A 176 -18.18 28.27 -35.81
N GLU A 177 -16.95 27.88 -35.50
CA GLU A 177 -15.89 27.65 -36.50
C GLU A 177 -16.16 26.38 -37.31
N GLY A 178 -16.53 25.28 -36.63
CA GLY A 178 -16.86 24.01 -37.28
C GLY A 178 -18.06 24.11 -38.21
N ALA A 179 -19.13 24.80 -37.78
CA ALA A 179 -20.32 25.03 -38.60
C ALA A 179 -20.00 25.78 -39.90
N LYS A 180 -19.06 26.74 -39.83
CA LYS A 180 -18.59 27.47 -41.01
C LYS A 180 -17.76 26.57 -41.93
N ALA A 181 -16.76 25.87 -41.40
CA ALA A 181 -15.92 24.96 -42.18
C ALA A 181 -16.74 23.85 -42.87
N PHE A 182 -17.67 23.24 -42.13
CA PHE A 182 -18.57 22.22 -42.65
C PHE A 182 -19.55 22.79 -43.68
N GLY A 183 -20.09 23.99 -43.45
CA GLY A 183 -20.96 24.68 -44.40
C GLY A 183 -20.28 25.03 -45.72
N ASP A 184 -19.03 25.52 -45.65
CA ASP A 184 -18.24 25.86 -46.83
C ASP A 184 -17.92 24.59 -47.66
N ALA A 185 -17.49 23.52 -47.00
CA ALA A 185 -17.19 22.24 -47.65
C ALA A 185 -18.44 21.58 -48.26
N THR A 186 -19.56 21.53 -47.53
CA THR A 186 -20.81 20.96 -48.05
C THR A 186 -21.39 21.79 -49.19
N THR A 187 -21.21 23.12 -49.19
CA THR A 187 -21.62 23.98 -50.31
C THR A 187 -20.82 23.69 -51.58
N LYS A 188 -19.50 23.53 -51.45
CA LYS A 188 -18.61 23.14 -52.56
C LYS A 188 -18.99 21.76 -53.10
N LEU A 189 -19.14 20.76 -52.22
CA LEU A 189 -19.38 19.37 -52.61
C LEU A 189 -20.81 19.12 -53.13
N ALA A 190 -21.80 19.88 -52.69
CA ALA A 190 -23.17 19.77 -53.20
C ALA A 190 -23.28 20.13 -54.69
N ALA A 191 -22.42 21.04 -55.19
CA ALA A 191 -22.39 21.42 -56.61
C ALA A 191 -21.94 20.26 -57.52
N ASP A 192 -20.99 19.46 -57.05
CA ASP A 192 -20.36 18.37 -57.80
C ASP A 192 -20.89 16.97 -57.42
N LYS A 193 -21.88 16.89 -56.52
CA LYS A 193 -22.34 15.64 -55.88
C LYS A 193 -21.19 14.83 -55.25
N GLY A 194 -20.27 15.55 -54.61
CA GLY A 194 -19.17 14.97 -53.87
C GLY A 194 -19.63 14.23 -52.60
N SER A 195 -18.74 13.44 -52.03
CA SER A 195 -18.98 12.74 -50.76
C SER A 195 -18.13 13.34 -49.63
N ILE A 196 -18.58 13.13 -48.40
CA ILE A 196 -17.80 13.34 -47.18
C ILE A 196 -17.70 12.00 -46.47
N SER A 197 -16.51 11.67 -46.00
CA SER A 197 -16.25 10.50 -45.16
C SER A 197 -15.89 10.94 -43.75
N ILE A 198 -16.38 10.19 -42.77
CA ILE A 198 -16.20 10.42 -41.34
C ILE A 198 -15.37 9.26 -40.82
N TRP A 199 -14.23 9.60 -40.25
CA TRP A 199 -13.25 8.65 -39.75
C TRP A 199 -13.07 8.83 -38.25
N LEU A 200 -13.05 7.73 -37.52
CA LEU A 200 -12.71 7.69 -36.09
C LEU A 200 -11.51 6.76 -35.94
N ASP A 201 -10.39 7.28 -35.44
CA ASP A 201 -9.14 6.52 -35.31
C ASP A 201 -8.74 5.81 -36.61
N ASP A 202 -8.92 6.51 -37.73
CA ASP A 202 -8.64 6.03 -39.09
C ASP A 202 -9.51 4.84 -39.57
N GLU A 203 -10.54 4.46 -38.83
CA GLU A 203 -11.61 3.58 -39.30
C GLU A 203 -12.75 4.38 -39.92
N ASN A 204 -13.24 3.94 -41.08
CA ASN A 204 -14.36 4.61 -41.75
C ASN A 204 -15.66 4.28 -41.01
N VAL A 205 -16.22 5.28 -40.34
CA VAL A 205 -17.46 5.16 -39.58
C VAL A 205 -18.67 5.40 -40.48
N SER A 206 -18.58 6.37 -41.39
CA SER A 206 -19.67 6.75 -42.27
C SER A 206 -19.17 7.46 -43.51
N THR A 207 -19.79 7.19 -44.65
CA THR A 207 -19.53 7.93 -45.89
C THR A 207 -20.87 8.32 -46.51
N ALA A 208 -21.08 9.62 -46.68
CA ALA A 208 -22.33 10.18 -47.17
C ALA A 208 -22.10 11.05 -48.41
N THR A 209 -23.06 11.03 -49.34
CA THR A 209 -23.07 11.95 -50.48
C THR A 209 -23.71 13.26 -50.06
N VAL A 210 -23.08 14.40 -50.40
CA VAL A 210 -23.60 15.71 -50.08
C VAL A 210 -24.63 16.12 -51.14
N ASN A 211 -25.91 16.10 -50.77
CA ASN A 211 -27.01 16.49 -51.68
C ASN A 211 -27.39 17.97 -51.57
N THR A 212 -27.21 18.55 -50.39
CA THR A 212 -27.56 19.94 -50.07
C THR A 212 -26.50 20.53 -49.15
N ALA A 213 -26.25 21.84 -49.25
CA ALA A 213 -25.37 22.54 -48.32
C ALA A 213 -25.96 22.50 -46.89
N ILE A 214 -25.14 22.17 -45.90
CA ILE A 214 -25.52 22.06 -44.49
C ILE A 214 -24.86 23.24 -43.75
N THR A 215 -25.63 24.30 -43.51
CA THR A 215 -25.13 25.57 -42.92
C THR A 215 -25.72 25.86 -41.54
N ASP A 216 -26.54 24.97 -41.00
CA ASP A 216 -27.19 25.07 -39.70
C ASP A 216 -26.31 24.57 -38.54
N GLY A 217 -25.11 24.06 -38.85
CA GLY A 217 -24.13 23.61 -37.86
C GLY A 217 -24.48 22.27 -37.19
N GLN A 218 -25.38 21.48 -37.80
CA GLN A 218 -25.75 20.16 -37.31
C GLN A 218 -25.38 19.08 -38.33
N ALA A 219 -24.97 17.91 -37.85
CA ALA A 219 -24.71 16.75 -38.70
C ALA A 219 -25.21 15.47 -38.04
N ILE A 220 -25.45 14.44 -38.84
CA ILE A 220 -25.87 13.13 -38.35
C ILE A 220 -24.92 12.08 -38.93
N ILE A 221 -24.37 11.23 -38.07
CA ILE A 221 -23.59 10.06 -38.45
C ILE A 221 -24.53 8.85 -38.48
N THR A 222 -24.73 8.26 -39.66
CA THR A 222 -25.50 7.04 -39.87
C THR A 222 -24.61 5.87 -40.26
N SER A 223 -25.06 4.66 -39.95
CA SER A 223 -24.39 3.42 -40.34
C SER A 223 -24.53 3.11 -41.84
N SER A 224 -23.65 2.25 -42.36
CA SER A 224 -23.87 1.58 -43.64
C SER A 224 -24.95 0.50 -43.53
N ALA A 225 -25.72 0.28 -44.60
CA ALA A 225 -26.75 -0.77 -44.64
C ALA A 225 -26.20 -2.20 -44.42
N SER A 226 -24.89 -2.41 -44.58
CA SER A 226 -24.22 -3.70 -44.36
C SER A 226 -23.80 -3.95 -42.90
N ASN A 227 -23.74 -2.92 -42.07
CA ASN A 227 -23.38 -3.03 -40.65
C ASN A 227 -24.12 -1.95 -39.85
N PRO A 228 -25.41 -2.16 -39.51
CA PRO A 228 -26.23 -1.17 -38.83
C PRO A 228 -25.71 -0.90 -37.41
N PHE A 229 -25.75 0.35 -36.96
CA PHE A 229 -25.34 0.65 -35.59
C PHE A 229 -26.29 0.02 -34.56
N THR A 230 -25.70 -0.48 -33.47
CA THR A 230 -26.41 -0.88 -32.27
C THR A 230 -26.56 0.31 -31.31
N GLN A 231 -27.47 0.20 -30.34
CA GLN A 231 -27.63 1.21 -29.29
C GLN A 231 -26.31 1.47 -28.56
N ASP A 232 -25.61 0.41 -28.15
CA ASP A 232 -24.35 0.53 -27.40
C ASP A 232 -23.26 1.18 -28.25
N ALA A 233 -23.19 0.86 -29.54
CA ALA A 233 -22.22 1.46 -30.44
C ALA A 233 -22.40 2.99 -30.58
N VAL A 234 -23.65 3.48 -30.77
CA VAL A 234 -23.88 4.93 -30.88
C VAL A 234 -23.70 5.67 -29.55
N VAL A 235 -24.02 5.03 -28.42
CA VAL A 235 -23.79 5.60 -27.08
C VAL A 235 -22.29 5.72 -26.82
N LYS A 236 -21.52 4.66 -27.08
CA LYS A 236 -20.05 4.64 -26.96
C LYS A 236 -19.42 5.71 -27.85
N MET A 237 -19.82 5.78 -29.12
CA MET A 237 -19.31 6.77 -30.06
C MET A 237 -19.64 8.20 -29.63
N ALA A 238 -20.86 8.48 -29.21
CA ALA A 238 -21.24 9.80 -28.71
C ALA A 238 -20.43 10.19 -27.46
N ARG A 239 -20.17 9.24 -26.55
CA ARG A 239 -19.33 9.44 -25.36
C ARG A 239 -17.89 9.79 -25.74
N GLN A 240 -17.30 9.01 -26.64
CA GLN A 240 -15.94 9.23 -27.15
C GLN A 240 -15.82 10.63 -27.79
N ILE A 241 -16.76 11.02 -28.66
CA ILE A 241 -16.75 12.33 -29.31
C ILE A 241 -16.88 13.48 -28.28
N ASN A 242 -17.81 13.37 -27.32
CA ASN A 242 -17.98 14.39 -26.28
C ASN A 242 -16.77 14.55 -25.36
N SER A 243 -16.02 13.46 -25.13
CA SER A 243 -14.83 13.49 -24.28
C SER A 243 -13.62 14.15 -24.93
N GLY A 244 -13.64 14.28 -26.26
CA GLY A 244 -12.52 14.76 -27.06
C GLY A 244 -11.51 13.66 -27.41
N ALA A 245 -10.62 14.00 -28.35
CA ALA A 245 -9.53 13.14 -28.78
C ALA A 245 -8.33 13.24 -27.82
N LEU A 246 -7.65 12.13 -27.59
CA LEU A 246 -6.36 12.14 -26.91
C LEU A 246 -5.30 12.81 -27.80
N PRO A 247 -4.35 13.55 -27.20
CA PRO A 247 -3.28 14.23 -27.95
C PRO A 247 -2.29 13.24 -28.61
N PHE A 248 -2.26 12.00 -28.14
CA PHE A 248 -1.48 10.89 -28.68
C PHE A 248 -2.17 9.57 -28.34
N ALA A 249 -1.83 8.50 -29.05
CA ALA A 249 -2.37 7.18 -28.77
C ALA A 249 -1.83 6.62 -27.45
N LEU A 250 -2.69 5.97 -26.66
CA LEU A 250 -2.30 5.28 -25.44
C LEU A 250 -2.27 3.78 -25.66
N SER A 251 -1.34 3.14 -24.97
CA SER A 251 -1.26 1.69 -24.81
C SER A 251 -1.29 1.36 -23.33
N VAL A 252 -1.80 0.18 -22.98
CA VAL A 252 -1.87 -0.28 -21.59
C VAL A 252 -0.56 -1.00 -21.26
N ASP A 253 0.23 -0.45 -20.35
CA ASP A 253 1.49 -1.06 -19.89
C ASP A 253 1.25 -2.10 -18.79
N SER A 254 0.27 -1.83 -17.92
CA SER A 254 -0.21 -2.78 -16.93
C SER A 254 -1.64 -2.50 -16.55
N TYR A 255 -2.42 -3.52 -16.23
CA TYR A 255 -3.70 -3.33 -15.57
C TYR A 255 -4.03 -4.49 -14.65
N SER A 256 -4.79 -4.19 -13.59
CA SER A 256 -5.35 -5.15 -12.68
C SER A 256 -6.83 -4.84 -12.46
N THR A 257 -7.66 -5.88 -12.62
CA THR A 257 -9.08 -5.85 -12.29
C THR A 257 -9.30 -6.76 -11.09
N VAL A 258 -10.04 -6.28 -10.10
CA VAL A 258 -10.41 -7.05 -8.91
C VAL A 258 -11.92 -6.99 -8.76
N SER A 259 -12.56 -8.15 -8.68
CA SER A 259 -14.00 -8.23 -8.44
C SER A 259 -14.36 -7.78 -7.01
N PRO A 260 -15.54 -7.16 -6.80
CA PRO A 260 -16.01 -6.78 -5.47
C PRO A 260 -16.14 -7.96 -4.51
N SER A 261 -16.45 -9.16 -5.01
CA SER A 261 -16.61 -10.37 -4.19
C SER A 261 -15.30 -10.79 -3.50
N LEU A 262 -14.14 -10.53 -4.11
CA LEU A 262 -12.84 -10.80 -3.47
C LEU A 262 -12.54 -9.83 -2.31
N GLY A 263 -13.04 -8.60 -2.40
CA GLY A 263 -12.96 -7.59 -1.34
C GLY A 263 -14.07 -7.71 -0.29
N GLU A 264 -15.15 -8.42 -0.61
CA GLU A 264 -16.32 -8.60 0.25
C GLU A 264 -15.90 -9.27 1.57
N ASN A 265 -16.28 -8.67 2.69
CA ASN A 265 -15.86 -9.04 4.06
C ASN A 265 -14.37 -8.85 4.42
N SER A 266 -13.46 -8.57 3.48
CA SER A 266 -12.02 -8.35 3.77
C SER A 266 -11.80 -7.17 4.73
N LEU A 267 -12.54 -6.07 4.55
CA LEU A 267 -12.52 -4.93 5.48
C LEU A 267 -12.99 -5.33 6.88
N GLY A 268 -14.11 -6.05 6.98
CA GLY A 268 -14.69 -6.49 8.25
C GLY A 268 -13.74 -7.39 9.04
N ALA A 269 -13.10 -8.34 8.35
CA ALA A 269 -12.09 -9.23 8.90
C ALA A 269 -10.89 -8.44 9.43
N MET A 270 -10.35 -7.50 8.67
CA MET A 270 -9.20 -6.70 9.10
C MET A 270 -9.53 -5.76 10.25
N VAL A 271 -10.73 -5.17 10.28
CA VAL A 271 -11.21 -4.39 11.43
C VAL A 271 -11.34 -5.29 12.67
N LEU A 272 -11.89 -6.49 12.54
CA LEU A 272 -11.97 -7.46 13.63
C LEU A 272 -10.58 -7.85 14.14
N ALA A 273 -9.61 -8.11 13.25
CA ALA A 273 -8.23 -8.38 13.62
C ALA A 273 -7.62 -7.23 14.43
N GLY A 274 -7.84 -5.98 13.99
CA GLY A 274 -7.40 -4.79 14.71
C GLY A 274 -8.02 -4.65 16.09
N LEU A 275 -9.33 -4.90 16.23
CA LEU A 275 -10.03 -4.85 17.52
C LEU A 275 -9.54 -5.93 18.50
N ILE A 276 -9.35 -7.17 18.03
CA ILE A 276 -8.82 -8.27 18.85
C ILE A 276 -7.38 -7.97 19.26
N ALA A 277 -6.53 -7.52 18.32
CA ALA A 277 -5.14 -7.15 18.60
C ALA A 277 -5.07 -6.02 19.65
N PHE A 278 -5.88 -4.98 19.48
CA PHE A 278 -5.98 -3.88 20.43
C PHE A 278 -6.41 -4.37 21.82
N ALA A 279 -7.46 -5.18 21.91
CA ALA A 279 -7.96 -5.73 23.18
C ALA A 279 -6.90 -6.59 23.90
N LEU A 280 -6.19 -7.45 23.16
CA LEU A 280 -5.12 -8.27 23.72
C LEU A 280 -3.96 -7.42 24.24
N ILE A 281 -3.57 -6.37 23.50
CA ILE A 281 -2.53 -5.43 23.94
C ILE A 281 -2.99 -4.67 25.19
N VAL A 282 -4.26 -4.27 25.28
CA VAL A 282 -4.83 -3.62 26.48
C VAL A 282 -4.69 -4.53 27.69
N VAL A 283 -5.09 -5.80 27.57
CA VAL A 283 -4.96 -6.78 28.64
C VAL A 283 -3.50 -6.98 29.01
N PHE A 284 -2.64 -7.23 28.02
CA PHE A 284 -1.22 -7.49 28.24
C PHE A 284 -0.49 -6.33 28.94
N MET A 285 -0.69 -5.10 28.45
CA MET A 285 -0.10 -3.90 29.04
C MET A 285 -0.63 -3.61 30.43
N THR A 286 -1.94 -3.79 30.67
CA THR A 286 -2.54 -3.59 31.98
C THR A 286 -2.04 -4.62 32.99
N VAL A 287 -1.88 -5.88 32.60
CA VAL A 287 -1.36 -6.94 33.48
C VAL A 287 0.11 -6.72 33.83
N LEU A 288 0.97 -6.39 32.86
CA LEU A 288 2.41 -6.24 33.08
C LEU A 288 2.78 -4.91 33.75
N TYR A 289 2.13 -3.82 33.35
CA TYR A 289 2.48 -2.45 33.74
C TYR A 289 1.44 -1.76 34.61
N ARG A 290 0.31 -2.40 34.93
CA ARG A 290 -0.73 -1.87 35.83
C ARG A 290 -1.22 -0.49 35.37
N LEU A 291 -1.06 0.54 36.21
CA LEU A 291 -1.59 1.88 35.95
C LEU A 291 -0.89 2.57 34.76
N PRO A 292 0.46 2.64 34.68
CA PRO A 292 1.14 3.09 33.47
C PRO A 292 0.71 2.37 32.19
N GLY A 293 0.48 1.05 32.27
CA GLY A 293 0.01 0.25 31.14
C GLY A 293 -1.39 0.64 30.70
N PHE A 294 -2.33 0.72 31.62
CA PHE A 294 -3.70 1.14 31.33
C PHE A 294 -3.77 2.55 30.73
N LEU A 295 -3.03 3.51 31.29
CA LEU A 295 -2.98 4.89 30.75
C LEU A 295 -2.33 4.93 29.36
N ALA A 296 -1.35 4.08 29.09
CA ALA A 296 -0.76 3.93 27.76
C ALA A 296 -1.80 3.42 26.75
N CYS A 297 -2.69 2.52 27.15
CA CYS A 297 -3.75 2.02 26.27
C CYS A 297 -4.80 3.09 25.92
N ILE A 298 -5.10 4.02 26.84
CA ILE A 298 -5.94 5.18 26.51
C ILE A 298 -5.25 6.04 25.45
N ALA A 299 -3.95 6.31 25.61
CA ALA A 299 -3.18 7.04 24.60
C ALA A 299 -3.12 6.28 23.27
N LEU A 300 -2.96 4.96 23.29
CA LEU A 300 -2.96 4.11 22.11
C LEU A 300 -4.28 4.22 21.33
N ALA A 301 -5.42 4.28 22.01
CA ALA A 301 -6.71 4.53 21.35
C ALA A 301 -6.71 5.89 20.63
N GLY A 302 -6.14 6.92 21.25
CA GLY A 302 -5.95 8.23 20.63
C GLY A 302 -5.02 8.19 19.41
N GLN A 303 -3.93 7.41 19.47
CA GLN A 303 -3.03 7.20 18.33
C GLN A 303 -3.77 6.56 17.15
N VAL A 304 -4.52 5.48 17.39
CA VAL A 304 -5.30 4.78 16.35
C VAL A 304 -6.35 5.71 15.74
N ALA A 305 -7.12 6.40 16.58
CA ALA A 305 -8.10 7.37 16.11
C ALA A 305 -7.47 8.52 15.32
N ALA A 306 -6.27 8.96 15.71
CA ALA A 306 -5.56 9.98 14.97
C ALA A 306 -5.10 9.46 13.61
N THR A 307 -4.56 8.23 13.52
CA THR A 307 -4.20 7.64 12.23
C THR A 307 -5.43 7.55 11.31
N LEU A 308 -6.60 7.13 11.85
CA LEU A 308 -7.85 7.14 11.09
C LEU A 308 -8.31 8.55 10.69
N ALA A 309 -8.11 9.55 11.54
CA ALA A 309 -8.41 10.95 11.23
C ALA A 309 -7.55 11.48 10.06
N PHE A 310 -6.27 11.13 10.01
CA PHE A 310 -5.38 11.48 8.89
C PHE A 310 -5.74 10.77 7.58
N VAL A 311 -6.32 9.56 7.64
CA VAL A 311 -6.75 8.82 6.46
C VAL A 311 -8.12 9.27 5.96
N SER A 312 -9.06 9.56 6.86
CA SER A 312 -10.43 9.99 6.53
C SER A 312 -10.55 11.42 6.00
N GLY A 313 -9.49 12.22 6.03
CA GLY A 313 -9.57 13.66 5.73
C GLY A 313 -10.29 14.45 6.82
N TYR A 314 -10.24 13.98 8.08
CA TYR A 314 -10.77 14.69 9.26
C TYR A 314 -10.22 16.11 9.37
N PHE A 315 -8.96 16.29 8.99
CA PHE A 315 -8.28 17.58 8.95
C PHE A 315 -8.44 18.18 7.56
N PRO A 316 -9.13 19.33 7.38
CA PRO A 316 -9.38 19.90 6.04
C PRO A 316 -8.13 20.27 5.23
N VAL A 317 -6.97 20.32 5.89
CA VAL A 317 -5.67 20.60 5.26
C VAL A 317 -5.10 19.35 4.57
N PHE A 318 -5.54 18.17 4.97
CA PHE A 318 -5.11 16.89 4.41
C PHE A 318 -6.27 16.25 3.67
N GLU A 319 -6.07 15.93 2.39
CA GLU A 319 -7.05 15.18 1.61
C GLU A 319 -7.23 13.77 2.16
N SER A 320 -8.40 13.18 1.93
CA SER A 320 -8.65 11.80 2.29
C SER A 320 -7.72 10.90 1.50
N PHE A 321 -7.13 9.93 2.18
CA PHE A 321 -6.19 9.00 1.59
C PHE A 321 -6.86 7.64 1.34
N THR A 322 -6.57 7.02 0.20
CA THR A 322 -7.13 5.72 -0.18
C THR A 322 -6.51 4.60 0.66
N LEU A 323 -7.33 3.98 1.50
CA LEU A 323 -6.92 2.94 2.43
C LEU A 323 -7.05 1.55 1.79
N THR A 324 -5.94 0.83 1.71
CA THR A 324 -5.84 -0.55 1.22
C THR A 324 -5.77 -1.55 2.38
N LEU A 325 -5.91 -2.85 2.13
CA LEU A 325 -5.73 -3.92 3.11
C LEU A 325 -4.32 -3.88 3.73
N PRO A 326 -3.21 -3.74 2.98
CA PRO A 326 -1.89 -3.49 3.57
C PRO A 326 -1.84 -2.19 4.38
N GLY A 327 -2.53 -1.12 3.95
CA GLY A 327 -2.71 0.09 4.76
C GLY A 327 -3.30 -0.21 6.14
N ILE A 328 -4.36 -1.02 6.21
CA ILE A 328 -4.95 -1.45 7.50
C ILE A 328 -3.95 -2.30 8.30
N ALA A 329 -3.19 -3.17 7.65
CA ALA A 329 -2.11 -3.92 8.30
C ALA A 329 -1.05 -3.00 8.91
N GLY A 330 -0.73 -1.88 8.26
CA GLY A 330 0.13 -0.82 8.78
C GLY A 330 -0.41 -0.17 10.06
N ILE A 331 -1.73 0.05 10.15
CA ILE A 331 -2.39 0.53 11.38
C ILE A 331 -2.27 -0.51 12.50
N ILE A 332 -2.54 -1.79 12.22
CA ILE A 332 -2.45 -2.87 13.21
C ILE A 332 -1.01 -3.05 13.70
N LEU A 333 -0.03 -2.95 12.80
CA LEU A 333 1.38 -2.93 13.15
C LEU A 333 1.72 -1.75 14.05
N ALA A 334 1.22 -0.54 13.71
CA ALA A 334 1.39 0.65 14.53
C ALA A 334 0.72 0.53 15.91
N ILE A 335 -0.33 -0.29 16.07
CA ILE A 335 -0.90 -0.63 17.40
C ILE A 335 0.11 -1.44 18.21
N GLY A 336 0.71 -2.48 17.62
CA GLY A 336 1.73 -3.31 18.26
C GLY A 336 2.96 -2.53 18.70
N MET A 337 3.41 -1.60 17.86
CA MET A 337 4.55 -0.71 18.10
C MET A 337 4.21 0.51 18.97
N GLY A 338 2.95 0.94 18.99
CA GLY A 338 2.48 2.15 19.65
C GLY A 338 2.75 2.16 21.16
N VAL A 339 2.86 0.98 21.77
CA VAL A 339 3.16 0.85 23.21
C VAL A 339 4.65 0.84 23.55
N ASP A 340 5.57 0.79 22.58
CA ASP A 340 7.03 0.72 22.84
C ASP A 340 7.51 1.90 23.70
N ALA A 341 7.12 3.12 23.32
CA ALA A 341 7.41 4.33 24.09
C ALA A 341 6.97 4.23 25.56
N ASN A 342 5.83 3.59 25.79
CA ASN A 342 5.25 3.40 27.10
C ASN A 342 5.96 2.31 27.90
N VAL A 343 6.30 1.19 27.26
CA VAL A 343 7.09 0.10 27.84
C VAL A 343 8.45 0.61 28.31
N ILE A 344 9.16 1.39 27.49
CA ILE A 344 10.45 2.01 27.83
C ILE A 344 10.33 2.85 29.09
N THR A 345 9.34 3.75 29.07
CA THR A 345 9.16 4.72 30.14
C THR A 345 8.76 4.01 31.43
N ALA A 346 7.89 2.99 31.34
CA ALA A 346 7.43 2.22 32.49
C ALA A 346 8.53 1.33 33.09
N GLU A 347 9.33 0.64 32.27
CA GLU A 347 10.50 -0.10 32.76
C GLU A 347 11.51 0.85 33.42
N ARG A 348 11.74 2.04 32.84
CA ARG A 348 12.64 3.02 33.43
C ARG A 348 12.13 3.55 34.77
N ILE A 349 10.83 3.85 34.88
CA ILE A 349 10.22 4.24 36.16
C ILE A 349 10.40 3.13 37.20
N LYS A 350 10.18 1.86 36.80
CA LYS A 350 10.33 0.69 37.65
C LYS A 350 11.77 0.50 38.14
N GLU A 351 12.76 0.69 37.27
CA GLU A 351 14.18 0.67 37.64
C GLU A 351 14.52 1.75 38.67
N GLU A 352 14.05 2.98 38.45
CA GLU A 352 14.36 4.10 39.35
C GLU A 352 13.65 3.95 40.71
N LEU A 353 12.45 3.37 40.75
CA LEU A 353 11.77 2.97 41.99
C LEU A 353 12.51 1.85 42.73
N LYS A 354 13.02 0.84 41.99
CA LYS A 354 13.84 -0.23 42.57
C LYS A 354 15.14 0.31 43.19
N ASN A 355 15.71 1.36 42.60
CA ASN A 355 16.89 2.06 43.11
C ASN A 355 16.59 3.00 44.29
N GLY A 356 15.40 2.92 44.90
CA GLY A 356 15.04 3.66 46.12
C GLY A 356 14.64 5.12 45.90
N LYS A 357 14.44 5.58 44.64
CA LYS A 357 13.94 6.95 44.40
C LYS A 357 12.47 7.07 44.80
N SER A 358 12.10 8.26 45.28
CA SER A 358 10.69 8.61 45.46
C SER A 358 9.93 8.56 44.13
N LEU A 359 8.61 8.34 44.17
CA LEU A 359 7.79 8.29 42.96
C LEU A 359 7.97 9.51 42.05
N ASP A 360 8.00 10.71 42.63
CA ASP A 360 8.21 11.95 41.86
C ASP A 360 9.61 12.00 41.22
N GLY A 361 10.63 11.52 41.92
CA GLY A 361 11.98 11.40 41.41
C GLY A 361 12.10 10.35 40.30
N ALA A 362 11.45 9.20 40.47
CA ALA A 362 11.41 8.11 39.50
C ALA A 362 10.66 8.52 38.23
N LEU A 363 9.52 9.20 38.34
CA LEU A 363 8.79 9.74 37.18
C LEU A 363 9.62 10.78 36.42
N LYS A 364 10.25 11.73 37.13
CA LYS A 364 11.09 12.75 36.50
C LYS A 364 12.28 12.13 35.77
N SER A 365 12.97 11.19 36.40
CA SER A 365 14.11 10.47 35.81
C SER A 365 13.67 9.59 34.64
N GLY A 366 12.57 8.85 34.80
CA GLY A 366 11.99 7.95 33.82
C GLY A 366 11.67 8.65 32.51
N PHE A 367 10.93 9.76 32.56
CA PHE A 367 10.58 10.52 31.36
C PHE A 367 11.77 11.21 30.69
N ALA A 368 12.75 11.68 31.47
CA ALA A 368 13.92 12.36 30.93
C ALA A 368 14.87 11.39 30.22
N ARG A 369 15.12 10.22 30.83
CA ARG A 369 16.04 9.21 30.28
C ARG A 369 15.38 8.32 29.23
N GLY A 370 14.05 8.14 29.27
CA GLY A 370 13.32 7.36 28.29
C GLY A 370 13.14 8.03 26.92
N LEU A 371 13.15 9.37 26.85
CA LEU A 371 12.85 10.10 25.61
C LEU A 371 13.89 9.88 24.50
N THR A 372 15.17 9.86 24.86
CA THR A 372 16.27 9.69 23.88
C THR A 372 16.19 8.35 23.16
N PRO A 373 16.08 7.19 23.85
CA PRO A 373 15.86 5.91 23.17
C PRO A 373 14.59 5.85 22.32
N ILE A 374 13.51 6.53 22.73
CA ILE A 374 12.26 6.57 21.96
C ILE A 374 12.46 7.28 20.61
N ILE A 375 13.09 8.46 20.64
CA ILE A 375 13.38 9.22 19.43
C ILE A 375 14.34 8.40 18.55
N ASP A 376 15.40 7.87 19.13
CA ASP A 376 16.43 7.16 18.36
C ASP A 376 15.87 5.90 17.69
N GLY A 377 14.98 5.18 18.37
CA GLY A 377 14.32 3.98 17.86
C GLY A 377 13.30 4.24 16.75
N ASN A 378 12.50 5.30 16.87
CA ASN A 378 11.46 5.61 15.89
C ASN A 378 11.99 6.30 14.62
N VAL A 379 13.14 6.97 14.68
CA VAL A 379 13.74 7.63 13.50
C VAL A 379 14.05 6.63 12.39
N THR A 380 14.48 5.40 12.71
CA THR A 380 14.77 4.38 11.69
C THR A 380 13.50 3.91 10.98
N ILE A 381 12.39 3.80 11.71
CA ILE A 381 11.08 3.46 11.13
C ILE A 381 10.58 4.60 10.24
N VAL A 382 10.77 5.86 10.66
CA VAL A 382 10.45 7.03 9.83
C VAL A 382 11.26 7.05 8.54
N ILE A 383 12.56 6.73 8.59
CA ILE A 383 13.41 6.61 7.40
C ILE A 383 12.82 5.58 6.43
N VAL A 384 12.47 4.38 6.92
CA VAL A 384 11.89 3.32 6.09
C VAL A 384 10.55 3.74 5.50
N ALA A 385 9.67 4.36 6.29
CA ALA A 385 8.36 4.79 5.80
C ALA A 385 8.49 5.87 4.71
N ILE A 386 9.44 6.79 4.86
CA ILE A 386 9.77 7.79 3.82
C ILE A 386 10.32 7.12 2.55
N VAL A 387 11.19 6.10 2.69
CA VAL A 387 11.70 5.35 1.53
C VAL A 387 10.59 4.58 0.83
N LEU A 388 9.71 3.90 1.57
CA LEU A 388 8.52 3.24 1.02
C LEU A 388 7.65 4.22 0.23
N MET A 389 7.32 5.35 0.85
CA MET A 389 6.48 6.37 0.23
C MET A 389 7.14 7.09 -0.94
N GLY A 390 8.47 7.27 -0.91
CA GLY A 390 9.20 7.92 -2.01
C GLY A 390 9.52 6.97 -3.16
N ALA A 391 9.66 5.68 -2.91
CA ALA A 391 9.90 4.68 -3.96
C ALA A 391 8.60 4.23 -4.64
N PHE A 392 7.51 4.06 -3.87
CA PHE A 392 6.27 3.43 -4.35
C PHE A 392 5.04 4.35 -4.31
N GLY A 393 5.21 5.61 -3.92
CA GLY A 393 4.14 6.60 -3.93
C GLY A 393 4.00 7.34 -5.26
N PRO A 394 2.94 8.15 -5.41
CA PRO A 394 2.74 9.00 -6.59
C PRO A 394 3.96 9.90 -6.83
N SER A 395 4.34 10.08 -8.09
CA SER A 395 5.46 10.92 -8.54
C SER A 395 5.35 12.37 -8.03
N ASP A 396 4.12 12.87 -7.91
CA ASP A 396 3.84 14.20 -7.38
C ASP A 396 3.94 14.35 -5.86
N GLY A 397 4.04 13.23 -5.14
CA GLY A 397 4.13 13.19 -3.70
C GLY A 397 5.38 13.87 -3.17
N LEU A 398 5.27 14.50 -1.99
CA LEU A 398 6.37 15.20 -1.31
C LEU A 398 7.64 14.34 -1.19
N PHE A 399 7.50 13.07 -0.80
CA PHE A 399 8.62 12.16 -0.59
C PHE A 399 9.18 11.58 -1.90
N ALA A 400 8.33 11.39 -2.92
CA ALA A 400 8.77 10.98 -4.24
C ALA A 400 9.65 12.07 -4.87
N LYS A 401 9.19 13.34 -4.83
CA LYS A 401 9.98 14.51 -5.25
C LYS A 401 11.30 14.63 -4.48
N ALA A 402 11.29 14.41 -3.16
CA ALA A 402 12.50 14.49 -2.35
C ALA A 402 13.53 13.38 -2.66
N LEU A 403 13.07 12.18 -3.03
CA LEU A 403 13.91 11.02 -3.31
C LEU A 403 14.11 10.75 -4.82
N HIS A 404 13.68 11.67 -5.68
CA HIS A 404 13.77 11.55 -7.13
C HIS A 404 15.20 11.25 -7.58
N PHE A 405 16.22 11.87 -6.98
CA PHE A 405 17.63 11.64 -7.32
C PHE A 405 18.11 10.18 -7.18
N VAL A 406 17.39 9.35 -6.42
CA VAL A 406 17.68 7.91 -6.24
C VAL A 406 16.87 7.06 -7.21
N PHE A 407 15.58 7.41 -7.37
CA PHE A 407 14.62 6.55 -8.04
C PHE A 407 14.31 6.93 -9.49
N PHE A 408 14.83 8.07 -9.99
CA PHE A 408 14.57 8.56 -11.35
C PHE A 408 14.91 7.53 -12.44
N ALA A 409 15.92 6.69 -12.21
CA ALA A 409 16.39 5.71 -13.19
C ALA A 409 15.48 4.48 -13.37
N PHE A 410 14.48 4.29 -12.50
CA PHE A 410 13.65 3.08 -12.49
C PHE A 410 12.22 3.31 -12.99
N GLY A 411 11.87 4.55 -13.35
CA GLY A 411 10.49 4.92 -13.70
C GLY A 411 9.51 4.82 -12.54
N PRO A 412 8.23 5.16 -12.75
CA PRO A 412 7.19 4.95 -11.76
C PRO A 412 6.91 3.49 -11.57
N SER A 413 6.40 3.23 -10.38
CA SER A 413 5.79 1.97 -10.03
C SER A 413 4.96 2.29 -8.81
N THR A 414 3.85 3.01 -9.02
CA THR A 414 2.97 3.40 -7.94
C THR A 414 2.24 2.15 -7.47
N ALA A 415 2.81 1.49 -6.48
CA ALA A 415 2.13 0.39 -5.81
C ALA A 415 1.28 1.01 -4.69
N GLY A 416 0.03 1.34 -5.01
CA GLY A 416 -0.91 1.99 -4.07
C GLY A 416 -1.02 1.25 -2.73
N THR A 417 -0.91 -0.08 -2.77
CA THR A 417 -0.83 -0.97 -1.60
C THR A 417 0.40 -0.69 -0.71
N ILE A 418 1.60 -0.63 -1.28
CA ILE A 418 2.86 -0.36 -0.56
C ILE A 418 2.90 1.08 -0.06
N TYR A 419 2.41 2.03 -0.87
CA TYR A 419 2.31 3.44 -0.49
C TYR A 419 1.40 3.64 0.73
N ALA A 420 0.20 3.03 0.71
CA ALA A 420 -0.76 3.09 1.81
C ALA A 420 -0.22 2.47 3.11
N PHE A 421 0.50 1.36 3.01
CA PHE A 421 1.21 0.79 4.14
C PHE A 421 2.27 1.76 4.70
N GLY A 422 3.10 2.37 3.83
CA GLY A 422 4.09 3.37 4.22
C GLY A 422 3.48 4.59 4.91
N TYR A 423 2.37 5.11 4.38
CA TYR A 423 1.65 6.26 4.94
C TYR A 423 1.07 5.97 6.33
N THR A 424 0.39 4.83 6.50
CA THR A 424 -0.20 4.42 7.79
C THR A 424 0.88 4.10 8.83
N LEU A 425 2.02 3.53 8.42
CA LEU A 425 3.19 3.34 9.28
C LEU A 425 3.80 4.68 9.73
N LEU A 426 4.02 5.62 8.80
CA LEU A 426 4.59 6.94 9.10
C LEU A 426 3.70 7.71 10.06
N THR A 427 2.42 7.83 9.73
CA THR A 427 1.44 8.54 10.56
C THR A 427 1.32 7.90 11.94
N GLY A 428 1.23 6.58 12.03
CA GLY A 428 1.20 5.85 13.29
C GLY A 428 2.41 6.16 14.20
N VAL A 429 3.61 6.16 13.63
CA VAL A 429 4.86 6.45 14.38
C VAL A 429 4.92 7.91 14.84
N LEU A 430 4.56 8.86 13.98
CA LEU A 430 4.54 10.28 14.35
C LEU A 430 3.51 10.56 15.45
N LEU A 431 2.33 9.96 15.35
CA LEU A 431 1.25 10.13 16.33
C LEU A 431 1.56 9.43 17.65
N ASN A 432 2.39 8.39 17.65
CA ASN A 432 2.92 7.80 18.88
C ASN A 432 3.72 8.83 19.72
N PHE A 433 4.43 9.79 19.10
CA PHE A 433 5.08 10.88 19.86
C PHE A 433 4.08 11.81 20.55
N VAL A 434 2.94 12.05 19.92
CA VAL A 434 1.88 12.91 20.48
C VAL A 434 1.12 12.18 21.58
N PHE A 435 0.62 10.98 21.28
CA PHE A 435 -0.22 10.24 22.21
C PHE A 435 0.62 9.38 23.17
N GLY A 436 1.38 8.42 22.64
CA GLY A 436 2.17 7.49 23.44
C GLY A 436 3.26 8.15 24.29
N VAL A 437 3.91 9.22 23.81
CA VAL A 437 4.93 9.93 24.61
C VAL A 437 4.34 11.10 25.40
N PHE A 438 3.71 12.06 24.73
CA PHE A 438 3.26 13.29 25.39
C PHE A 438 1.97 13.09 26.20
N ALA A 439 0.89 12.56 25.62
CA ALA A 439 -0.37 12.38 26.34
C ALA A 439 -0.22 11.41 27.53
N THR A 440 0.47 10.28 27.35
CA THR A 440 0.74 9.35 28.46
C THR A 440 1.58 10.00 29.57
N ARG A 441 2.57 10.83 29.22
CA ARG A 441 3.35 11.58 30.22
C ARG A 441 2.48 12.53 31.03
N VAL A 442 1.56 13.24 30.39
CA VAL A 442 0.61 14.13 31.06
C VAL A 442 -0.33 13.34 31.98
N MET A 443 -0.90 12.24 31.48
CA MET A 443 -1.80 11.36 32.25
C MET A 443 -1.10 10.73 33.47
N ILE A 444 0.10 10.17 33.32
CA ILE A 444 0.86 9.56 34.43
C ILE A 444 1.20 10.62 35.50
N ARG A 445 1.59 11.83 35.11
CA ARG A 445 1.84 12.93 36.07
C ARG A 445 0.57 13.38 36.78
N GLY A 446 -0.56 13.42 36.08
CA GLY A 446 -1.87 13.71 36.66
C GLY A 446 -2.31 12.63 37.65
N ALA A 447 -2.13 11.36 37.29
CA ALA A 447 -2.43 10.22 38.15
C ALA A 447 -1.59 10.24 39.44
N ALA A 448 -0.29 10.53 39.34
CA ALA A 448 0.59 10.60 40.50
C ALA A 448 0.23 11.74 41.48
N ALA A 449 -0.54 12.74 41.04
CA ALA A 449 -1.06 13.81 41.89
C ALA A 449 -2.30 13.39 42.72
N ILE A 450 -2.97 12.31 42.34
CA ILE A 450 -4.16 11.78 43.05
C ILE A 450 -3.70 10.85 44.17
N LYS A 451 -4.13 11.11 45.41
CA LYS A 451 -3.70 10.32 46.59
C LYS A 451 -3.94 8.82 46.41
N ALA A 452 -5.11 8.43 45.88
CA ALA A 452 -5.46 7.03 45.64
C ALA A 452 -4.55 6.33 44.60
N LEU A 453 -4.03 7.08 43.63
CA LEU A 453 -3.23 6.56 42.52
C LEU A 453 -1.72 6.77 42.74
N ARG A 454 -1.29 7.19 43.93
CA ARG A 454 0.12 7.47 44.25
C ARG A 454 0.88 6.25 44.78
N ASN A 455 0.23 5.10 44.92
CA ASN A 455 0.88 3.90 45.44
C ASN A 455 2.01 3.43 44.48
N PRO A 456 3.29 3.34 44.91
CA PRO A 456 4.40 2.90 44.05
C PRO A 456 4.17 1.52 43.41
N TRP A 457 3.39 0.66 44.05
CA TRP A 457 2.99 -0.63 43.48
C TRP A 457 2.26 -0.46 42.14
N LEU A 458 1.41 0.55 41.99
CA LEU A 458 0.70 0.82 40.74
C LEU A 458 1.66 1.16 39.59
N TYR A 459 2.87 1.61 39.89
CA TYR A 459 3.92 1.97 38.92
C TYR A 459 5.00 0.89 38.77
N GLY A 460 4.72 -0.33 39.24
CA GLY A 460 5.59 -1.50 39.04
C GLY A 460 6.59 -1.77 40.18
N ALA A 461 6.55 -1.01 41.28
CA ALA A 461 7.34 -1.37 42.46
C ALA A 461 6.88 -2.71 43.06
N ALA A 462 7.81 -3.40 43.72
CA ALA A 462 7.49 -4.60 44.50
C ALA A 462 6.51 -4.25 45.63
N LYS A 463 5.68 -5.22 46.06
CA LYS A 463 4.89 -5.03 47.28
C LYS A 463 5.84 -4.81 48.46
N PRO A 464 5.53 -3.91 49.41
CA PRO A 464 6.34 -3.77 50.62
C PRO A 464 6.53 -5.13 51.29
N GLY A 465 7.79 -5.55 51.52
CA GLY A 465 8.12 -6.83 52.15
C GLY A 465 8.30 -8.04 51.21
N GLN A 466 8.16 -7.88 49.88
CA GLN A 466 8.49 -8.93 48.90
C GLN A 466 9.60 -8.47 47.95
N GLU A 467 10.84 -8.40 48.44
CA GLU A 467 12.00 -8.25 47.55
C GLU A 467 12.17 -9.53 46.73
N LYS A 468 11.79 -9.49 45.45
CA LYS A 468 12.11 -10.58 44.53
C LYS A 468 13.63 -10.65 44.37
N ALA A 469 14.21 -11.80 44.68
CA ALA A 469 15.62 -12.11 44.46
C ALA A 469 16.05 -11.70 43.05
N GLU A 470 17.22 -11.06 42.94
CA GLU A 470 17.75 -10.65 41.64
C GLU A 470 17.96 -11.88 40.75
N LYS A 471 17.34 -11.87 39.57
CA LYS A 471 17.66 -12.86 38.54
C LYS A 471 19.13 -12.69 38.18
N LYS A 472 19.90 -13.78 38.26
CA LYS A 472 21.31 -13.77 37.84
C LYS A 472 21.39 -13.26 36.39
N PRO A 473 22.27 -12.30 36.08
CA PRO A 473 22.43 -11.80 34.73
C PRO A 473 22.93 -12.94 33.82
N VAL A 474 22.34 -13.03 32.63
CA VAL A 474 22.77 -13.99 31.61
C VAL A 474 24.07 -13.49 31.00
N ASN A 475 25.06 -14.35 30.82
CA ASN A 475 26.31 -13.97 30.16
C ASN A 475 26.20 -14.18 28.64
N PHE A 476 25.64 -13.18 27.94
CA PHE A 476 25.48 -13.17 26.49
C PHE A 476 26.84 -13.19 25.78
N VAL A 477 27.81 -12.44 26.29
CA VAL A 477 29.12 -12.27 25.65
C VAL A 477 29.95 -13.57 25.70
N ALA A 478 29.81 -14.39 26.74
CA ALA A 478 30.44 -15.70 26.80
C ALA A 478 29.87 -16.69 25.77
N LEU A 479 28.60 -16.55 25.42
CA LEU A 479 27.89 -17.41 24.45
C LEU A 479 28.04 -16.93 22.99
N ARG A 480 28.80 -15.84 22.75
CA ARG A 480 28.95 -15.20 21.42
C ARG A 480 29.23 -16.16 20.27
N LYS A 481 30.11 -17.15 20.48
CA LYS A 481 30.43 -18.15 19.44
C LYS A 481 29.23 -19.02 19.08
N LYS A 482 28.45 -19.45 20.08
CA LYS A 482 27.25 -20.27 19.86
C LYS A 482 26.19 -19.50 19.07
N PHE A 483 25.97 -18.23 19.41
CA PHE A 483 25.00 -17.38 18.70
C PHE A 483 25.41 -17.13 17.25
N LEU A 484 26.67 -16.76 17.01
CA LEU A 484 27.17 -16.53 15.65
C LEU A 484 27.14 -17.82 14.80
N THR A 485 27.51 -18.97 15.39
CA THR A 485 27.42 -20.26 14.70
C THR A 485 25.96 -20.65 14.39
N PHE A 486 25.03 -20.43 15.31
CA PHE A 486 23.61 -20.69 15.07
C PHE A 486 23.08 -19.81 13.93
N SER A 487 23.37 -18.50 13.93
CA SER A 487 22.97 -17.60 12.85
C SER A 487 23.56 -17.98 11.50
N ALA A 488 24.83 -18.37 11.45
CA ALA A 488 25.48 -18.84 10.22
C ALA A 488 24.86 -20.15 9.72
N CYS A 489 24.55 -21.09 10.61
CA CYS A 489 23.87 -22.34 10.28
C CYS A 489 22.46 -22.07 9.75
N LEU A 490 21.70 -21.19 10.41
CA LEU A 490 20.36 -20.81 9.98
C LEU A 490 20.37 -20.22 8.55
N MET A 491 21.31 -19.33 8.24
CA MET A 491 21.47 -18.80 6.88
C MET A 491 21.81 -19.90 5.87
N ALA A 492 22.70 -20.84 6.22
CA ALA A 492 23.04 -21.96 5.36
C ALA A 492 21.83 -22.88 5.09
N VAL A 493 21.00 -23.13 6.11
CA VAL A 493 19.76 -23.90 5.97
C VAL A 493 18.77 -23.18 5.04
N ILE A 494 18.61 -21.86 5.20
CA ILE A 494 17.72 -21.06 4.34
C ILE A 494 18.20 -21.10 2.87
N LEU A 495 19.49 -20.95 2.64
CA LEU A 495 20.06 -21.05 1.28
C LEU A 495 19.89 -22.44 0.69
N LEU A 496 20.04 -23.50 1.51
CA LEU A 496 19.78 -24.87 1.08
C LEU A 496 18.31 -25.09 0.75
N CYS A 497 17.38 -24.58 1.58
CA CYS A 497 15.95 -24.62 1.28
C CYS A 497 15.62 -23.87 -0.02
N ALA A 498 16.24 -22.71 -0.26
CA ALA A 498 16.06 -21.96 -1.51
C ALA A 498 16.60 -22.72 -2.73
N ALA A 499 17.72 -23.44 -2.59
CA ALA A 499 18.26 -24.28 -3.65
C ALA A 499 17.40 -25.53 -3.92
N VAL A 500 16.78 -26.11 -2.90
CA VAL A 500 15.97 -27.35 -3.01
C VAL A 500 14.55 -27.06 -3.48
N PHE A 501 13.88 -26.08 -2.88
CA PHE A 501 12.49 -25.74 -3.20
C PHE A 501 12.38 -24.77 -4.38
N GLY A 502 13.46 -24.10 -4.76
CA GLY A 502 13.43 -23.03 -5.74
C GLY A 502 12.94 -21.70 -5.15
N VAL A 503 13.17 -20.63 -5.89
CA VAL A 503 12.66 -19.29 -5.60
C VAL A 503 11.74 -18.90 -6.73
N HIS A 504 10.46 -18.67 -6.43
CA HIS A 504 9.48 -18.24 -7.41
C HIS A 504 9.30 -16.72 -7.28
N LEU A 505 9.54 -16.00 -8.38
CA LEU A 505 9.23 -14.58 -8.48
C LEU A 505 7.80 -14.44 -9.01
N ASP A 506 7.06 -13.50 -8.48
CA ASP A 506 5.72 -13.17 -8.97
C ASP A 506 5.78 -12.51 -10.35
N THR A 507 4.67 -12.58 -11.08
CA THR A 507 4.44 -11.83 -12.33
C THR A 507 4.68 -10.33 -12.16
N GLU A 508 4.50 -9.77 -10.97
CA GLU A 508 4.86 -8.37 -10.66
C GLU A 508 6.37 -8.07 -10.82
N PHE A 509 7.24 -9.08 -10.77
CA PHE A 509 8.69 -8.94 -11.00
C PHE A 509 9.16 -9.53 -12.34
N THR A 510 8.48 -10.55 -12.84
CA THR A 510 8.88 -11.21 -14.10
C THR A 510 8.20 -10.62 -15.33
N GLY A 511 7.09 -9.90 -15.15
CA GLY A 511 6.10 -9.67 -16.19
C GLY A 511 5.23 -10.89 -16.46
N GLY A 512 4.11 -10.65 -17.12
CA GLY A 512 3.17 -11.65 -17.61
C GLY A 512 1.74 -11.40 -17.11
N ALA A 513 0.94 -12.46 -17.10
CA ALA A 513 -0.48 -12.41 -16.74
C ALA A 513 -0.79 -13.30 -15.54
N MET A 514 -1.72 -12.87 -14.68
CA MET A 514 -2.29 -13.68 -13.61
C MET A 514 -3.81 -13.58 -13.65
N VAL A 515 -4.47 -14.73 -13.77
CA VAL A 515 -5.92 -14.85 -13.71
C VAL A 515 -6.28 -15.59 -12.42
N THR A 516 -7.13 -15.00 -11.58
CA THR A 516 -7.73 -15.69 -10.43
C THR A 516 -9.18 -15.98 -10.75
N LEU A 517 -9.56 -17.25 -10.62
CA LEU A 517 -10.91 -17.75 -10.82
C LEU A 517 -11.48 -18.28 -9.50
N SER A 518 -12.79 -18.15 -9.27
CA SER A 518 -13.53 -18.97 -8.30
C SER A 518 -13.94 -20.28 -8.96
N TYR A 519 -14.12 -21.32 -8.16
CA TYR A 519 -14.71 -22.58 -8.60
C TYR A 519 -15.37 -23.33 -7.44
N GLU A 520 -16.29 -24.24 -7.78
CA GLU A 520 -16.96 -25.15 -6.87
C GLU A 520 -16.44 -26.59 -6.99
N GLY A 521 -16.55 -27.37 -5.92
CA GLY A 521 -16.21 -28.79 -5.93
C GLY A 521 -14.70 -29.07 -6.01
N SER A 522 -14.32 -30.14 -6.71
CA SER A 522 -12.92 -30.52 -6.93
C SER A 522 -12.68 -30.85 -8.39
N PHE A 523 -11.43 -30.71 -8.83
CA PHE A 523 -11.01 -31.04 -10.19
C PHE A 523 -9.61 -31.65 -10.18
N ASP A 524 -9.24 -32.30 -11.29
CA ASP A 524 -7.86 -32.71 -11.54
C ASP A 524 -7.06 -31.50 -12.06
N GLN A 525 -6.13 -31.00 -11.24
CA GLN A 525 -5.32 -29.83 -11.55
C GLN A 525 -4.51 -30.02 -12.84
N ALA A 526 -4.05 -31.23 -13.15
CA ALA A 526 -3.29 -31.49 -14.38
C ALA A 526 -4.18 -31.40 -15.63
N ALA A 527 -5.44 -31.82 -15.52
CA ALA A 527 -6.42 -31.72 -16.60
C ALA A 527 -6.81 -30.25 -16.85
N VAL A 528 -7.15 -29.52 -15.78
CA VAL A 528 -7.49 -28.09 -15.86
C VAL A 528 -6.30 -27.27 -16.37
N GLN A 529 -5.07 -27.57 -15.95
CA GLN A 529 -3.87 -26.92 -16.48
C GLN A 529 -3.73 -27.12 -17.98
N LYS A 530 -4.04 -28.32 -18.49
CA LYS A 530 -3.98 -28.61 -19.93
C LYS A 530 -5.05 -27.87 -20.72
N THR A 531 -6.28 -27.81 -20.20
CA THR A 531 -7.38 -27.06 -20.82
C THR A 531 -7.07 -25.57 -20.84
N ALA A 532 -6.61 -25.02 -19.72
CA ALA A 532 -6.17 -23.63 -19.63
C ALA A 532 -5.00 -23.33 -20.59
N ALA A 533 -4.03 -24.24 -20.70
CA ALA A 533 -2.89 -24.07 -21.60
C ALA A 533 -3.30 -24.06 -23.08
N ALA A 534 -4.35 -24.81 -23.44
CA ALA A 534 -4.90 -24.80 -24.78
C ALA A 534 -5.69 -23.51 -25.05
N ALA A 535 -6.55 -23.07 -24.12
CA ALA A 535 -7.38 -21.89 -24.29
C ALA A 535 -6.58 -20.58 -24.30
N LEU A 536 -5.50 -20.52 -23.50
CA LEU A 536 -4.62 -19.36 -23.40
C LEU A 536 -3.44 -19.41 -24.39
N GLU A 537 -3.37 -20.46 -25.22
CA GLU A 537 -2.29 -20.73 -26.17
C GLU A 537 -0.87 -20.71 -25.54
N ASN A 538 -0.76 -20.95 -24.23
CA ASN A 538 0.47 -20.83 -23.46
C ASN A 538 0.73 -22.11 -22.65
N THR A 539 1.94 -22.67 -22.77
CA THR A 539 2.33 -23.93 -22.10
C THR A 539 3.08 -23.75 -20.78
N GLY A 540 3.46 -22.52 -20.43
CA GLY A 540 4.20 -22.14 -19.23
C GLY A 540 3.33 -21.82 -18.01
N LEU A 541 2.07 -22.26 -18.00
CA LEU A 541 1.13 -21.98 -16.92
C LEU A 541 1.52 -22.65 -15.61
N THR A 542 1.37 -21.93 -14.51
CA THR A 542 1.37 -22.51 -13.17
C THR A 542 0.00 -22.31 -12.52
N LEU A 543 -0.53 -23.39 -11.94
CA LEU A 543 -1.82 -23.37 -11.24
C LEU A 543 -1.58 -23.43 -9.73
N GLN A 544 -2.27 -22.61 -8.98
CA GLN A 544 -2.31 -22.67 -7.52
C GLN A 544 -3.76 -22.62 -7.05
N THR A 545 -4.18 -23.65 -6.31
CA THR A 545 -5.50 -23.65 -5.66
C THR A 545 -5.41 -23.05 -4.27
N GLY A 546 -6.49 -22.42 -3.85
CA GLY A 546 -6.70 -21.83 -2.53
C GLY A 546 -8.14 -22.04 -2.09
N GLU A 547 -8.41 -21.77 -0.81
CA GLU A 547 -9.72 -21.93 -0.22
C GLU A 547 -10.04 -20.69 0.62
N ASN A 548 -11.16 -20.04 0.33
CA ASN A 548 -11.69 -19.01 1.18
C ASN A 548 -12.51 -19.65 2.31
N VAL A 549 -11.91 -19.76 3.50
CA VAL A 549 -12.55 -20.42 4.65
C VAL A 549 -13.79 -19.65 5.17
N ALA A 550 -13.95 -18.37 4.82
CA ALA A 550 -15.11 -17.57 5.23
C ALA A 550 -16.33 -17.76 4.32
N THR A 551 -16.14 -17.96 3.01
CA THR A 551 -17.24 -18.19 2.05
C THR A 551 -17.41 -19.66 1.68
N GLY A 552 -16.36 -20.47 1.83
CA GLY A 552 -16.28 -21.85 1.34
C GLY A 552 -15.85 -21.94 -0.12
N ASP A 553 -15.67 -20.80 -0.80
CA ASP A 553 -15.36 -20.77 -2.23
C ASP A 553 -13.90 -21.16 -2.47
N GLN A 554 -13.69 -22.02 -3.46
CA GLN A 554 -12.34 -22.39 -3.87
C GLN A 554 -11.85 -21.41 -4.93
N THR A 555 -10.56 -21.08 -4.88
CA THR A 555 -9.93 -20.16 -5.83
C THR A 555 -8.85 -20.88 -6.62
N LEU A 556 -8.80 -20.66 -7.92
CA LEU A 556 -7.75 -21.13 -8.80
C LEU A 556 -6.99 -19.93 -9.38
N LYS A 557 -5.71 -19.82 -9.05
CA LYS A 557 -4.79 -18.86 -9.68
C LYS A 557 -4.05 -19.52 -10.82
N ILE A 558 -4.10 -18.90 -11.98
CA ILE A 558 -3.36 -19.28 -13.19
C ILE A 558 -2.35 -18.17 -13.46
N SER A 559 -1.06 -18.47 -13.30
CA SER A 559 0.03 -17.52 -13.55
C SER A 559 0.79 -17.90 -14.81
N MET A 560 0.99 -16.88 -15.65
CA MET A 560 1.70 -16.89 -16.94
C MET A 560 2.90 -15.96 -16.83
N PRO A 561 4.04 -16.40 -16.28
CA PRO A 561 5.23 -15.57 -16.24
C PRO A 561 5.81 -15.40 -17.65
N GLY A 562 6.17 -14.18 -18.04
CA GLY A 562 6.80 -13.91 -19.33
C GLY A 562 6.44 -12.57 -19.93
N THR A 563 6.50 -12.48 -21.26
CA THR A 563 6.15 -11.27 -22.03
C THR A 563 4.71 -11.30 -22.55
N GLU A 564 4.00 -12.41 -22.38
CA GLU A 564 2.65 -12.60 -22.88
C GLU A 564 1.64 -12.04 -21.87
N THR A 565 0.82 -11.09 -22.32
CA THR A 565 -0.37 -10.61 -21.62
C THR A 565 -1.59 -11.34 -22.15
N VAL A 566 -2.61 -11.51 -21.31
CA VAL A 566 -3.85 -12.17 -21.73
C VAL A 566 -4.90 -11.13 -22.09
N THR A 567 -5.54 -11.29 -23.25
CA THR A 567 -6.64 -10.43 -23.70
C THR A 567 -7.98 -10.89 -23.12
N THR A 568 -8.98 -10.00 -23.12
CA THR A 568 -10.35 -10.31 -22.70
C THR A 568 -10.93 -11.53 -23.42
N GLU A 569 -10.76 -11.59 -24.74
CA GLU A 569 -11.21 -12.71 -25.57
C GLU A 569 -10.54 -14.03 -25.15
N GLN A 570 -9.25 -14.00 -24.76
CA GLN A 570 -8.56 -15.18 -24.25
C GLN A 570 -9.06 -15.60 -22.86
N VAL A 571 -9.43 -14.64 -21.98
CA VAL A 571 -10.03 -14.98 -20.68
C VAL A 571 -11.45 -15.52 -20.84
N GLU A 572 -12.24 -14.95 -21.75
CA GLU A 572 -13.58 -15.45 -22.07
C GLU A 572 -13.49 -16.85 -22.67
N ASN A 573 -12.63 -17.07 -23.67
CA ASN A 573 -12.36 -18.39 -24.22
C ASN A 573 -11.87 -19.39 -23.16
N LEU A 574 -11.06 -18.95 -22.19
CA LEU A 574 -10.64 -19.75 -21.05
C LEU A 574 -11.83 -20.14 -20.18
N LEU A 575 -12.67 -19.19 -19.78
CA LEU A 575 -13.84 -19.42 -18.94
C LEU A 575 -14.84 -20.34 -19.64
N ASP A 576 -15.12 -20.11 -20.92
CA ASP A 576 -15.99 -20.95 -21.73
C ASP A 576 -15.43 -22.37 -21.84
N SER A 577 -14.15 -22.51 -22.17
CA SER A 577 -13.49 -23.82 -22.26
C SER A 577 -13.50 -24.56 -20.92
N LEU A 578 -13.30 -23.86 -19.80
CA LEU A 578 -13.34 -24.47 -18.48
C LEU A 578 -14.75 -24.88 -18.09
N ASN A 579 -15.75 -24.04 -18.33
CA ASN A 579 -17.15 -24.33 -17.98
C ASN A 579 -17.80 -25.35 -18.91
N GLU A 580 -17.37 -25.46 -20.18
CA GLU A 580 -17.83 -26.52 -21.09
C GLU A 580 -17.25 -27.89 -20.71
N ASN A 581 -15.97 -27.95 -20.36
CA ASN A 581 -15.30 -29.20 -19.99
C ASN A 581 -15.56 -29.63 -18.53
N TYR A 582 -15.86 -28.67 -17.65
CA TYR A 582 -16.05 -28.85 -16.21
C TYR A 582 -17.28 -28.08 -15.69
N PRO A 583 -18.49 -28.39 -16.18
CA PRO A 583 -19.70 -27.60 -15.90
C PRO A 583 -20.12 -27.61 -14.43
N ASP A 584 -19.74 -28.66 -13.68
CA ASP A 584 -20.04 -28.78 -12.25
C ASP A 584 -19.20 -27.83 -11.38
N ASN A 585 -18.12 -27.24 -11.93
CA ASN A 585 -17.17 -26.43 -11.18
C ASN A 585 -17.43 -24.91 -11.26
N GLN A 586 -18.32 -24.44 -12.15
CA GLN A 586 -18.75 -23.03 -12.26
C GLN A 586 -17.60 -22.01 -12.11
N PHE A 587 -16.64 -22.06 -13.02
CA PHE A 587 -15.51 -21.14 -13.03
C PHE A 587 -15.99 -19.72 -13.31
N ALA A 588 -15.59 -18.76 -12.47
CA ALA A 588 -15.85 -17.33 -12.68
C ALA A 588 -14.60 -16.49 -12.37
N GLN A 589 -14.38 -15.43 -13.14
CA GLN A 589 -13.21 -14.56 -12.96
C GLN A 589 -13.36 -13.68 -11.71
N LEU A 590 -12.37 -13.78 -10.81
CA LEU A 590 -12.26 -12.93 -9.61
C LEU A 590 -11.27 -11.78 -9.79
N SER A 591 -10.18 -12.01 -10.52
CA SER A 591 -9.20 -10.96 -10.82
C SER A 591 -8.40 -11.27 -12.07
N LEU A 592 -8.03 -10.24 -12.82
CA LEU A 592 -7.02 -10.32 -13.87
C LEU A 592 -5.91 -9.31 -13.56
N SER A 593 -4.66 -9.68 -13.78
CA SER A 593 -3.51 -8.79 -13.66
C SER A 593 -2.57 -9.04 -14.84
N ASN A 594 -2.32 -8.00 -15.64
CA ASN A 594 -1.36 -8.00 -16.73
C ASN A 594 -0.25 -6.99 -16.39
N VAL A 595 0.99 -7.44 -16.46
CA VAL A 595 2.17 -6.62 -16.19
C VAL A 595 3.18 -6.81 -17.32
N SER A 596 3.62 -5.75 -17.98
CA SER A 596 4.67 -5.85 -18.99
C SER A 596 6.00 -6.32 -18.37
N ALA A 597 6.79 -7.10 -19.11
CA ALA A 597 8.11 -7.56 -18.65
C ALA A 597 9.09 -6.41 -18.36
N ALA A 598 8.96 -5.30 -19.09
CA ALA A 598 9.75 -4.10 -18.84
C ALA A 598 9.39 -3.47 -17.48
N MET A 599 8.10 -3.40 -17.13
CA MET A 599 7.65 -2.88 -15.85
C MET A 599 8.04 -3.80 -14.70
N GLY A 600 7.87 -5.11 -14.84
CA GLY A 600 8.21 -6.06 -13.77
C GLY A 600 9.71 -6.03 -13.41
N THR A 601 10.58 -5.98 -14.42
CA THR A 601 12.03 -5.89 -14.19
C THR A 601 12.45 -4.55 -13.58
N LYS A 602 11.87 -3.43 -14.03
CA LYS A 602 12.08 -2.10 -13.42
C LYS A 602 11.60 -2.08 -11.97
N PHE A 603 10.43 -2.65 -11.69
CA PHE A 603 9.87 -2.74 -10.35
C PHE A 603 10.75 -3.54 -9.39
N LEU A 604 11.28 -4.70 -9.84
CA LEU A 604 12.23 -5.50 -9.06
C LEU A 604 13.51 -4.70 -8.75
N GLN A 605 14.10 -4.05 -9.75
CA GLN A 605 15.32 -3.26 -9.56
C GLN A 605 15.08 -2.09 -8.60
N LYS A 606 13.98 -1.36 -8.76
CA LYS A 606 13.59 -0.27 -7.88
C LYS A 606 13.44 -0.74 -6.43
N SER A 607 12.80 -1.89 -6.25
CA SER A 607 12.61 -2.52 -4.95
C SER A 607 13.94 -2.88 -4.27
N LEU A 608 14.89 -3.46 -5.03
CA LEU A 608 16.23 -3.76 -4.53
C LEU A 608 16.99 -2.48 -4.15
N VAL A 609 16.90 -1.44 -4.98
CA VAL A 609 17.52 -0.14 -4.69
C VAL A 609 16.91 0.51 -3.45
N ALA A 610 15.59 0.42 -3.26
CA ALA A 610 14.94 0.93 -2.06
C ALA A 610 15.47 0.25 -0.78
N VAL A 611 15.64 -1.07 -0.80
CA VAL A 611 16.22 -1.85 0.32
C VAL A 611 17.66 -1.41 0.61
N VAL A 612 18.51 -1.32 -0.41
CA VAL A 612 19.91 -0.92 -0.26
C VAL A 612 20.01 0.54 0.20
N PHE A 613 19.22 1.43 -0.36
CA PHE A 613 19.19 2.85 0.00
C PHE A 613 18.74 3.05 1.45
N ALA A 614 17.69 2.33 1.90
CA ALA A 614 17.27 2.33 3.29
C ALA A 614 18.40 1.86 4.22
N LEU A 615 19.09 0.77 3.87
CA LEU A 615 20.25 0.27 4.63
C LEU A 615 21.36 1.32 4.75
N VAL A 616 21.68 2.04 3.66
CA VAL A 616 22.68 3.10 3.65
C VAL A 616 22.26 4.25 4.55
N LEU A 617 21.03 4.75 4.43
CA LEU A 617 20.52 5.83 5.27
C LEU A 617 20.56 5.47 6.76
N ILE A 618 20.22 4.23 7.09
CA ILE A 618 20.23 3.79 8.48
C ILE A 618 21.67 3.59 8.98
N LEU A 619 22.57 3.07 8.16
CA LEU A 619 24.00 3.01 8.51
C LEU A 619 24.57 4.41 8.76
N LEU A 620 24.25 5.39 7.90
CA LEU A 620 24.66 6.79 8.08
C LEU A 620 24.09 7.37 9.38
N TYR A 621 22.80 7.13 9.65
CA TYR A 621 22.16 7.55 10.88
C TYR A 621 22.88 6.98 12.12
N ILE A 622 23.12 5.66 12.16
CA ILE A 622 23.81 4.99 13.28
C ILE A 622 25.25 5.51 13.41
N ALA A 623 25.97 5.66 12.29
CA ALA A 623 27.35 6.14 12.28
C ALA A 623 27.47 7.55 12.88
N LEU A 624 26.55 8.45 12.51
CA LEU A 624 26.48 9.81 13.05
C LEU A 624 26.03 9.81 14.52
N ARG A 625 24.96 9.08 14.85
CA ARG A 625 24.35 9.06 16.18
C ARG A 625 25.25 8.45 17.26
N PHE A 626 26.04 7.45 16.89
CA PHE A 626 26.88 6.67 17.81
C PHE A 626 28.38 6.90 17.60
N LYS A 627 28.79 8.00 16.94
CA LYS A 627 30.20 8.35 16.67
C LYS A 627 31.11 8.18 17.90
N ASN A 628 30.63 8.54 19.09
CA ASN A 628 31.40 8.50 20.34
C ASN A 628 31.70 7.09 20.89
N ILE A 629 31.03 6.05 20.41
CA ILE A 629 31.25 4.67 20.87
C ILE A 629 31.88 3.75 19.82
N GLY A 630 32.14 4.24 18.61
CA GLY A 630 32.56 3.44 17.45
C GLY A 630 31.44 3.28 16.42
N GLY A 631 30.66 4.34 16.19
CA GLY A 631 29.40 4.29 15.42
C GLY A 631 29.48 3.58 14.07
N LEU A 632 30.58 3.73 13.30
CA LEU A 632 30.72 3.02 12.02
C LEU A 632 30.88 1.50 12.20
N THR A 633 31.68 1.05 13.18
CA THR A 633 31.86 -0.38 13.43
C THR A 633 30.62 -1.00 14.05
N GLY A 634 29.95 -0.29 14.96
CA GLY A 634 28.63 -0.69 15.46
C GLY A 634 27.60 -0.76 14.34
N GLY A 635 27.52 0.25 13.47
CA GLY A 635 26.61 0.30 12.33
C GLY A 635 26.82 -0.86 11.35
N MET A 636 28.06 -1.20 11.00
CA MET A 636 28.34 -2.36 10.15
C MET A 636 27.91 -3.69 10.78
N MET A 637 28.11 -3.86 12.10
CA MET A 637 27.68 -5.07 12.81
C MET A 637 26.16 -5.15 12.97
N ALA A 638 25.49 -4.01 13.15
CA ALA A 638 24.05 -3.91 13.10
C ALA A 638 23.53 -4.33 11.71
N VAL A 639 24.11 -3.81 10.62
CA VAL A 639 23.72 -4.20 9.26
C VAL A 639 23.95 -5.69 9.01
N LEU A 640 25.05 -6.28 9.50
CA LEU A 640 25.28 -7.72 9.40
C LEU A 640 24.18 -8.52 10.12
N ALA A 641 23.74 -8.07 11.29
CA ALA A 641 22.62 -8.67 12.00
C ALA A 641 21.31 -8.56 11.21
N LEU A 642 21.06 -7.44 10.54
CA LEU A 642 19.88 -7.26 9.68
C LEU A 642 19.87 -8.17 8.48
N VAL A 643 21.02 -8.40 7.84
CA VAL A 643 21.10 -9.36 6.74
C VAL A 643 20.60 -10.72 7.20
N ASN A 644 20.87 -11.12 8.44
CA ASN A 644 20.31 -12.36 8.99
C ASN A 644 18.77 -12.31 9.09
N ASP A 645 18.20 -11.20 9.56
CA ASP A 645 16.74 -11.04 9.67
C ASP A 645 16.05 -11.02 8.30
N LEU A 646 16.65 -10.32 7.33
CA LEU A 646 16.20 -10.32 5.94
C LEU A 646 16.22 -11.73 5.33
N MET A 647 17.27 -12.51 5.62
CA MET A 647 17.34 -13.90 5.20
C MET A 647 16.24 -14.75 5.85
N VAL A 648 15.86 -14.49 7.10
CA VAL A 648 14.74 -15.20 7.75
C VAL A 648 13.41 -14.87 7.08
N VAL A 649 13.16 -13.61 6.72
CA VAL A 649 11.97 -13.22 5.96
C VAL A 649 11.96 -13.93 4.60
N PHE A 650 13.04 -13.82 3.83
CA PHE A 650 13.22 -14.50 2.55
C PHE A 650 13.03 -16.03 2.68
N GLY A 651 13.65 -16.65 3.67
CA GLY A 651 13.51 -18.08 3.94
C GLY A 651 12.09 -18.50 4.30
N THR A 652 11.31 -17.61 4.91
CA THR A 652 9.90 -17.87 5.22
C THR A 652 9.07 -17.93 3.93
N PHE A 653 9.28 -17.01 2.99
CA PHE A 653 8.63 -17.08 1.67
C PHE A 653 8.96 -18.36 0.91
N VAL A 654 10.25 -18.72 0.88
CA VAL A 654 10.73 -19.97 0.25
C VAL A 654 10.08 -21.20 0.90
N LEU A 655 9.99 -21.24 2.24
CA LEU A 655 9.39 -22.36 2.97
C LEU A 655 7.88 -22.47 2.74
N LEU A 656 7.18 -21.34 2.63
CA LEU A 656 5.76 -21.29 2.32
C LEU A 656 5.46 -21.55 0.84
N ARG A 657 6.50 -21.63 -0.02
CA ARG A 657 6.38 -21.73 -1.48
C ARG A 657 5.53 -20.62 -2.08
N THR A 658 5.52 -19.45 -1.43
CA THR A 658 4.84 -18.27 -1.90
C THR A 658 5.75 -17.52 -2.88
N ALA A 659 5.18 -16.99 -3.95
CA ALA A 659 5.90 -16.12 -4.86
C ALA A 659 6.39 -14.85 -4.14
N LEU A 660 7.58 -14.38 -4.51
CA LEU A 660 8.06 -13.08 -4.06
C LEU A 660 7.34 -12.00 -4.88
N ASP A 661 6.58 -11.14 -4.21
CA ASP A 661 5.74 -10.08 -4.77
C ASP A 661 6.04 -8.71 -4.10
N GLY A 662 5.25 -7.68 -4.38
CA GLY A 662 5.32 -6.39 -3.69
C GLY A 662 5.19 -6.50 -2.15
N ASN A 663 4.42 -7.47 -1.64
CA ASN A 663 4.28 -7.71 -0.20
C ASN A 663 5.60 -8.20 0.42
N PHE A 664 6.37 -9.03 -0.28
CA PHE A 664 7.72 -9.41 0.14
C PHE A 664 8.60 -8.17 0.35
N ILE A 665 8.58 -7.22 -0.58
CA ILE A 665 9.39 -5.99 -0.49
C ILE A 665 8.92 -5.10 0.67
N ALA A 666 7.62 -4.93 0.84
CA ALA A 666 7.06 -4.20 1.97
C ALA A 666 7.47 -4.84 3.31
N ALA A 667 7.40 -6.17 3.43
CA ALA A 667 7.84 -6.91 4.63
C ALA A 667 9.35 -6.73 4.88
N MET A 668 10.19 -6.82 3.85
CA MET A 668 11.64 -6.62 3.91
C MET A 668 12.01 -5.21 4.38
N LEU A 669 11.41 -4.18 3.79
CA LEU A 669 11.63 -2.80 4.21
C LEU A 669 11.15 -2.56 5.65
N THR A 670 10.00 -3.11 6.01
CA THR A 670 9.45 -2.98 7.38
C THR A 670 10.36 -3.61 8.43
N ILE A 671 10.90 -4.81 8.17
CA ILE A 671 11.80 -5.46 9.13
C ILE A 671 13.13 -4.70 9.27
N LEU A 672 13.60 -4.02 8.22
CA LEU A 672 14.76 -3.13 8.34
C LEU A 672 14.51 -2.02 9.36
N GLY A 673 13.34 -1.39 9.33
CA GLY A 673 13.00 -0.33 10.28
C GLY A 673 12.88 -0.86 11.71
N TYR A 674 12.19 -1.99 11.85
CA TYR A 674 11.86 -2.59 13.14
C TYR A 674 13.07 -3.26 13.83
N SER A 675 13.79 -4.16 13.16
CA SER A 675 14.90 -4.89 13.78
C SER A 675 16.03 -3.95 14.21
N ILE A 676 16.27 -2.88 13.44
CA ILE A 676 17.26 -1.86 13.81
C ILE A 676 16.84 -1.09 15.04
N ASN A 677 15.55 -0.79 15.22
CA ASN A 677 15.07 -0.09 16.40
C ASN A 677 15.58 -0.80 17.68
N ASP A 678 15.40 -2.13 17.76
CA ASP A 678 15.89 -2.93 18.90
C ASP A 678 17.42 -2.87 19.05
N THR A 679 18.17 -2.91 17.95
CA THR A 679 19.64 -2.77 17.99
C THR A 679 20.08 -1.38 18.46
N VAL A 680 19.45 -0.31 17.97
CA VAL A 680 19.72 1.09 18.33
C VAL A 680 19.48 1.33 19.82
N VAL A 681 18.44 0.70 20.36
CA VAL A 681 18.11 0.73 21.79
C VAL A 681 19.18 0.08 22.65
N VAL A 682 19.65 -1.11 22.24
CA VAL A 682 20.74 -1.80 22.95
C VAL A 682 22.02 -0.95 22.88
N TYR A 683 22.30 -0.32 21.74
CA TYR A 683 23.46 0.53 21.54
C TYR A 683 23.39 1.83 22.33
N ASP A 684 22.22 2.44 22.46
CA ASP A 684 22.00 3.56 23.37
C ASP A 684 22.29 3.17 24.82
N ARG A 685 21.90 1.97 25.23
CA ARG A 685 22.21 1.48 26.57
C ARG A 685 23.72 1.29 26.80
N ILE A 686 24.42 0.74 25.80
CA ILE A 686 25.89 0.64 25.78
C ILE A 686 26.53 2.04 25.88
N ARG A 687 26.01 3.03 25.14
CA ARG A 687 26.46 4.44 25.18
C ARG A 687 26.31 5.03 26.57
N GLU A 688 25.13 4.87 27.17
CA GLU A 688 24.81 5.38 28.50
C GLU A 688 25.71 4.75 29.57
N ASN A 689 25.83 3.42 29.59
CA ASN A 689 26.66 2.72 30.55
C ASN A 689 28.14 3.06 30.40
N ARG A 690 28.63 3.32 29.18
CA ARG A 690 29.99 3.80 28.96
C ARG A 690 30.26 5.16 29.58
N ALA A 691 29.29 6.06 29.54
CA ALA A 691 29.39 7.36 30.19
C ALA A 691 29.35 7.24 31.73
N LEU A 692 28.56 6.31 32.27
CA LEU A 692 28.41 6.10 33.71
C LEU A 692 29.58 5.34 34.37
N MET A 693 30.12 4.31 33.71
CA MET A 693 31.15 3.42 34.26
C MET A 693 32.58 3.93 34.02
N GLY A 694 32.76 4.92 33.14
CA GLY A 694 34.08 5.41 32.73
C GLY A 694 34.89 4.39 31.91
N LYS A 695 36.13 4.74 31.53
CA LYS A 695 36.98 3.91 30.65
C LYS A 695 37.61 2.67 31.30
N LYS A 696 37.33 2.39 32.59
CA LYS A 696 38.04 1.36 33.37
C LYS A 696 37.43 -0.06 33.28
N GLY A 697 36.16 -0.20 32.87
CA GLY A 697 35.51 -1.51 32.72
C GLY A 697 35.89 -2.22 31.42
N SER A 698 35.86 -3.56 31.43
CA SER A 698 35.99 -4.36 30.21
C SER A 698 34.85 -4.02 29.25
N PHE A 699 35.16 -3.92 27.94
CA PHE A 699 34.11 -3.72 26.93
C PHE A 699 33.11 -4.87 26.92
N GLU A 700 33.55 -6.09 27.24
CA GLU A 700 32.68 -7.26 27.35
C GLU A 700 31.67 -7.13 28.51
N GLU A 701 32.14 -6.71 29.69
CA GLU A 701 31.28 -6.52 30.87
C GLU A 701 30.25 -5.43 30.62
N LEU A 702 30.68 -4.34 29.99
CA LEU A 702 29.83 -3.21 29.62
C LEU A 702 28.73 -3.64 28.66
N VAL A 703 29.07 -4.38 27.59
CA VAL A 703 28.09 -4.89 26.63
C VAL A 703 27.15 -5.88 27.32
N ASN A 704 27.67 -6.83 28.09
CA ASN A 704 26.86 -7.84 28.76
C ASN A 704 25.85 -7.22 29.74
N GLN A 705 26.27 -6.24 30.54
CA GLN A 705 25.37 -5.54 31.46
C GLN A 705 24.30 -4.74 30.69
N SER A 706 24.69 -4.08 29.61
CA SER A 706 23.76 -3.29 28.78
C SER A 706 22.70 -4.17 28.14
N VAL A 707 23.08 -5.31 27.56
CA VAL A 707 22.16 -6.29 26.96
C VAL A 707 21.18 -6.84 27.99
N ASN A 708 21.64 -7.19 29.20
CA ASN A 708 20.73 -7.68 30.26
C ASN A 708 19.70 -6.62 30.69
N GLN A 709 20.10 -5.35 30.72
CA GLN A 709 19.21 -4.24 31.09
C GLN A 709 18.18 -3.96 30.00
N SER A 710 18.55 -4.08 28.72
CA SER A 710 17.62 -3.85 27.60
C SER A 710 16.79 -5.07 27.21
N ALA A 711 17.25 -6.30 27.48
CA ALA A 711 16.61 -7.54 27.00
C ALA A 711 15.14 -7.66 27.36
N ARG A 712 14.75 -7.29 28.59
CA ARG A 712 13.34 -7.37 29.01
C ARG A 712 12.46 -6.41 28.23
N ARG A 713 12.96 -5.20 27.94
CA ARG A 713 12.24 -4.22 27.11
C ARG A 713 12.08 -4.78 25.70
N THR A 714 13.19 -5.12 25.04
CA THR A 714 13.23 -5.68 23.68
C THR A 714 12.31 -6.90 23.50
N LEU A 715 12.25 -7.78 24.51
CA LEU A 715 11.33 -8.93 24.47
C LEU A 715 9.87 -8.49 24.55
N ILE A 716 9.51 -7.57 25.44
CA ILE A 716 8.12 -7.16 25.64
C ILE A 716 7.59 -6.38 24.43
N THR A 717 8.40 -5.52 23.84
CA THR A 717 8.06 -4.72 22.64
C THR A 717 7.82 -5.61 21.42
N THR A 718 8.65 -6.64 21.26
CA THR A 718 8.43 -7.62 20.20
C THR A 718 7.27 -8.55 20.49
N ILE A 719 7.04 -8.94 21.74
CA ILE A 719 5.86 -9.75 22.08
C ILE A 719 4.57 -8.99 21.75
N THR A 720 4.46 -7.68 22.03
CA THR A 720 3.25 -6.91 21.70
C THR A 720 3.04 -6.80 20.19
N THR A 721 4.12 -6.60 19.44
CA THR A 721 4.06 -6.46 17.97
C THR A 721 3.76 -7.80 17.29
N VAL A 722 4.45 -8.87 17.69
CA VAL A 722 4.21 -10.25 17.21
C VAL A 722 2.82 -10.73 17.62
N MET A 723 2.29 -10.31 18.77
CA MET A 723 0.91 -10.62 19.17
C MET A 723 -0.10 -9.96 18.23
N ALA A 724 0.09 -8.70 17.85
CA ALA A 724 -0.78 -8.01 16.88
C ALA A 724 -0.73 -8.67 15.50
N LEU A 725 0.47 -8.97 15.00
CA LEU A 725 0.63 -9.69 13.73
C LEU A 725 0.11 -11.13 13.80
N GLY A 726 0.26 -11.81 14.93
CA GLY A 726 -0.26 -13.16 15.13
C GLY A 726 -1.78 -13.20 15.03
N VAL A 727 -2.48 -12.22 15.62
CA VAL A 727 -3.93 -12.06 15.43
C VAL A 727 -4.25 -11.82 13.97
N MET A 728 -3.52 -10.94 13.30
CA MET A 728 -3.71 -10.66 11.87
C MET A 728 -3.53 -11.93 11.03
N CYS A 729 -2.49 -12.72 11.26
CA CYS A 729 -2.25 -13.99 10.57
C CYS A 729 -3.40 -14.99 10.79
N ILE A 730 -3.88 -15.11 12.04
CA ILE A 730 -4.99 -16.00 12.38
C ILE A 730 -6.25 -15.55 11.65
N VAL A 731 -6.61 -14.27 11.73
CA VAL A 731 -7.81 -13.74 11.07
C VAL A 731 -7.69 -13.82 9.55
N ALA A 732 -6.53 -13.47 9.00
CA ALA A 732 -6.28 -13.59 7.56
C ALA A 732 -6.49 -15.02 7.07
N LYS A 733 -5.98 -16.02 7.79
CA LYS A 733 -6.22 -17.44 7.43
C LYS A 733 -7.67 -17.89 7.63
N LEU A 734 -8.37 -17.39 8.64
CA LEU A 734 -9.77 -17.71 8.87
C LEU A 734 -10.70 -17.09 7.80
N TYR A 735 -10.30 -15.98 7.19
CA TYR A 735 -11.09 -15.25 6.20
C TYR A 735 -10.52 -15.31 4.77
N GLY A 736 -9.57 -16.22 4.49
CA GLY A 736 -9.04 -16.41 3.14
C GLY A 736 -8.21 -15.24 2.58
N LEU A 737 -7.72 -14.32 3.44
CA LEU A 737 -6.94 -13.16 3.03
C LEU A 737 -5.47 -13.54 2.80
N ASP A 738 -5.20 -14.33 1.77
CA ASP A 738 -3.87 -14.87 1.54
C ASP A 738 -2.81 -13.78 1.34
N SER A 739 -3.13 -12.68 0.66
CA SER A 739 -2.23 -11.53 0.49
C SER A 739 -1.80 -10.90 1.82
N ILE A 740 -2.69 -10.87 2.81
CA ILE A 740 -2.39 -10.36 4.15
C ILE A 740 -1.57 -11.37 4.95
N PHE A 741 -1.88 -12.66 4.83
CA PHE A 741 -1.11 -13.70 5.50
C PHE A 741 0.33 -13.77 4.98
N THR A 742 0.53 -13.75 3.66
CA THR A 742 1.85 -13.80 3.02
C THR A 742 2.66 -12.53 3.30
N PHE A 743 2.02 -11.41 3.61
CA PHE A 743 2.67 -10.23 4.15
C PHE A 743 3.03 -10.36 5.65
N ALA A 744 2.04 -10.66 6.49
CA ALA A 744 2.16 -10.55 7.94
C ALA A 744 3.00 -11.66 8.59
N PHE A 745 2.91 -12.89 8.07
CA PHE A 745 3.60 -14.04 8.66
C PHE A 745 5.13 -13.97 8.50
N PRO A 746 5.68 -13.70 7.30
CA PRO A 746 7.12 -13.50 7.14
C PRO A 746 7.63 -12.31 7.96
N LEU A 747 6.87 -11.21 8.01
CA LEU A 747 7.20 -10.05 8.84
C LEU A 747 7.28 -10.44 10.33
N MET A 748 6.33 -11.23 10.83
CA MET A 748 6.32 -11.75 12.19
C MET A 748 7.56 -12.62 12.49
N MET A 749 7.93 -13.52 11.57
CA MET A 749 9.14 -14.35 11.70
C MET A 749 10.41 -13.50 11.69
N GLY A 750 10.46 -12.48 10.84
CA GLY A 750 11.51 -11.48 10.81
C GLY A 750 11.66 -10.76 12.16
N MET A 751 10.56 -10.33 12.78
CA MET A 751 10.60 -9.66 14.10
C MET A 751 11.09 -10.58 15.22
N ILE A 752 10.68 -11.85 15.20
CA ILE A 752 11.17 -12.87 16.15
C ILE A 752 12.68 -13.05 15.99
N SER A 753 13.18 -13.13 14.74
CA SER A 753 14.61 -13.12 14.46
C SER A 753 15.29 -11.84 14.96
N GLY A 754 14.68 -10.68 14.70
CA GLY A 754 15.21 -9.36 15.05
C GLY A 754 15.56 -9.19 16.53
N VAL A 755 14.76 -9.76 17.44
CA VAL A 755 15.08 -9.78 18.88
C VAL A 755 16.34 -10.58 19.15
N TYR A 756 16.42 -11.78 18.55
CA TYR A 756 17.57 -12.64 18.70
C TYR A 756 18.83 -11.99 18.11
N THR A 757 18.76 -11.43 16.92
CA THR A 757 19.91 -10.82 16.25
C THR A 757 20.34 -9.53 16.94
N SER A 758 19.41 -8.68 17.39
CA SER A 758 19.71 -7.46 18.15
C SER A 758 20.39 -7.74 19.49
N LEU A 759 19.90 -8.72 20.26
CA LEU A 759 20.45 -9.03 21.59
C LEU A 759 21.72 -9.88 21.51
N CYS A 760 21.75 -10.88 20.63
CA CYS A 760 22.76 -11.94 20.65
C CYS A 760 23.79 -11.84 19.52
N VAL A 761 23.44 -11.34 18.33
CA VAL A 761 24.32 -11.33 17.15
C VAL A 761 25.06 -10.00 17.03
N SER A 762 24.33 -8.90 16.94
CA SER A 762 24.87 -7.55 16.74
C SER A 762 25.90 -7.17 17.81
N THR A 763 25.55 -7.36 19.08
CA THR A 763 26.43 -7.06 20.21
C THR A 763 27.64 -7.99 20.30
N SER A 764 27.45 -9.29 20.07
CA SER A 764 28.51 -10.30 20.05
C SER A 764 29.51 -10.08 18.93
N ALA A 765 29.03 -9.77 17.72
CA ALA A 765 29.85 -9.45 16.56
C ALA A 765 30.69 -8.19 16.82
N TRP A 766 30.07 -7.17 17.43
CA TRP A 766 30.77 -5.94 17.77
C TRP A 766 31.86 -6.12 18.83
N VAL A 767 31.60 -6.92 19.87
CA VAL A 767 32.63 -7.31 20.85
C VAL A 767 33.79 -8.03 20.17
N LEU A 768 33.51 -9.04 19.34
CA LEU A 768 34.53 -9.82 18.63
C LEU A 768 35.41 -8.93 17.74
N TRP A 769 34.80 -7.97 17.04
CA TRP A 769 35.51 -7.00 16.22
C TRP A 769 36.42 -6.11 17.07
N SER A 770 35.92 -5.59 18.20
CA SER A 770 36.70 -4.76 19.10
C SER A 770 37.89 -5.50 19.71
N GLU A 771 37.76 -6.80 20.03
CA GLU A 771 38.86 -7.61 20.53
C GLU A 771 39.96 -7.81 19.49
N ARG A 772 39.59 -8.09 18.22
CA ARG A 772 40.55 -8.27 17.13
C ARG A 772 41.28 -6.97 16.79
N SER A 773 40.60 -5.83 16.80
CA SER A 773 41.22 -4.53 16.55
C SER A 773 42.23 -4.15 17.64
N LYS A 774 41.97 -4.50 18.90
CA LYS A 774 42.92 -4.29 20.02
C LYS A 774 44.12 -5.23 20.02
N LYS A 775 44.09 -6.33 19.26
CA LYS A 775 45.23 -7.26 19.10
C LYS A 775 46.13 -6.91 17.91
N LYS A 776 45.64 -6.11 16.97
CA LYS A 776 46.37 -5.65 15.77
C LYS A 776 47.12 -4.33 16.00
N ASN A 777 46.71 -3.57 17.02
CA ASN A 777 47.45 -2.44 17.58
C ASN A 777 48.13 -2.89 18.86
#